data_AF-A0A1Q2HSC6-F1
#
_entry.id   AF-A0A1Q2HSC6-F1
#
_cell.length_a   1.000
_cell.length_b   1.000
_cell.length_c   1.000
_cell.angle_alpha   90.00
_cell.angle_beta   90.00
_cell.angle_gamma   90.00
#
_symmetry.space_group_name_H-M   'P 1'
#
loop_
_entity.id
_entity.type
_entity.pdbx_description
1 polymer ?
#
loop_
_entity_poly.entity_id
_entity_poly.type
_entity_poly.pdbx_seq_one_letter_code
_entity_poly.pdbx_strand_id
1 'polypeptide(L)'
;MKKFGFVLFLSVFCFVKADFSSVPGSVINYIESPSRFFGVPINPVYISDPCITVLPNGDYITSHARFGGGSDADNSGKTSVFRSSDKGASWTHSATLNGILRASLFVHNGDLYLLGSYNSDGGQNVIRKSTDNGNTWTNADNSQTGLLGNQGIGSPNNPLVFNGRIWSGATRRLISAPTGADLLKASSWTMTNWASPNGHPLGDEWDGGWTEGQAVASAQTGVYILPKIRGLPHTARIKAKSPSKVKFNASAEDAFPHLPGGEKKFGASYDPVSGKFYVLSNPVLDVHKGEGTPPELVRTAGGLLSSEDLINWELQKIFIFTENLDNGSFGEGFQYFNFDFDGDDMVIASRTAFDVGGGDEKPPRGHDSNLMTFHKIENFRQASPEHFLVIDSANGDVLRFEKTQHQDAPLGSFTLGSTFEGQPLNNPEALAQDDNGDVYIRQQNGKILRFDALGNYIDSPASSPAAFQSGQLDISQPAEGEKAWTKSGSGNWEDLTNWYYWGRPENNSETANFGSAAGSPASVSLNKDYAIKSIRFNNDSGYTLQGPGSITFESDTYQSVIEVRRGSHEIAVPVWLNNHIDIIVENGAELHLTGEVDLNYKKLAVKGEGTVYIEDTFKMSSGTLELDGSAKLSFTQTSQTFITGRLYFNPHESLSLEPNASYELMEGVNHLSSEFYLEIMPVLPEGLSWDSSMLYSNGKAEISPDNSYLNFSHIAYWWLAEDCPNKQGCSYADFSRDGFVNTDDLIELAESWLE
;
A
#
# COMPACT_ATOMS: atom_id res chain seq x y z
N MET A 1 15.08 -79.40 12.54
CA MET A 1 14.87 -78.38 13.59
C MET A 1 15.97 -77.33 13.47
N LYS A 2 15.70 -76.20 12.82
CA LYS A 2 16.63 -75.06 12.69
C LYS A 2 16.27 -74.02 13.75
N LYS A 3 17.25 -73.62 14.57
CA LYS A 3 17.11 -72.62 15.64
C LYS A 3 16.99 -71.23 15.02
N PHE A 4 15.91 -70.52 15.30
CA PHE A 4 15.81 -69.07 15.08
C PHE A 4 16.37 -68.37 16.31
N GLY A 5 17.44 -67.59 16.14
CA GLY A 5 17.95 -66.66 17.13
C GLY A 5 17.17 -65.36 17.03
N PHE A 6 16.48 -64.97 18.10
CA PHE A 6 15.86 -63.67 18.23
C PHE A 6 16.95 -62.68 18.67
N VAL A 7 17.37 -61.79 17.78
CA VAL A 7 18.26 -60.67 18.12
C VAL A 7 17.35 -59.53 18.60
N LEU A 8 17.42 -59.24 19.90
CA LEU A 8 16.78 -58.09 20.50
C LEU A 8 17.64 -56.86 20.18
N PHE A 9 17.22 -56.04 19.21
CA PHE A 9 17.80 -54.71 19.02
C PHE A 9 17.27 -53.81 20.14
N LEU A 10 18.14 -53.51 21.11
CA LEU A 10 17.90 -52.43 22.06
C LEU A 10 18.17 -51.11 21.31
N SER A 11 17.13 -50.51 20.74
CA SER A 11 17.20 -49.13 20.26
C SER A 11 17.23 -48.21 21.48
N VAL A 12 18.38 -47.59 21.72
CA VAL A 12 18.51 -46.46 22.63
C VAL A 12 17.80 -45.28 21.96
N PHE A 13 16.56 -45.01 22.37
CA PHE A 13 15.88 -43.76 22.02
C PHE A 13 16.54 -42.63 22.82
N CYS A 14 17.45 -41.90 22.18
CA CYS A 14 17.81 -40.57 22.65
C CYS A 14 16.58 -39.67 22.45
N PHE A 15 15.89 -39.32 23.53
CA PHE A 15 14.94 -38.22 23.51
C PHE A 15 15.73 -36.93 23.31
N VAL A 16 15.75 -36.41 22.08
CA VAL A 16 16.19 -35.04 21.83
C VAL A 16 15.12 -34.14 22.45
N LYS A 17 15.49 -33.31 23.43
CA LYS A 17 14.56 -32.33 23.97
C LYS A 17 14.36 -31.22 22.93
N ALA A 18 13.13 -30.71 22.83
CA ALA A 18 12.86 -29.55 22.00
C ALA A 18 13.75 -28.36 22.40
N ASP A 19 14.39 -27.75 21.41
CA ASP A 19 15.20 -26.54 21.51
C ASP A 19 14.42 -25.36 20.93
N PHE A 20 14.16 -24.38 21.79
CA PHE A 20 13.41 -23.17 21.42
C PHE A 20 14.32 -21.96 21.17
N SER A 21 15.65 -22.12 21.27
CA SER A 21 16.59 -21.00 21.20
C SER A 21 16.60 -20.24 19.87
N SER A 22 16.23 -20.91 18.77
CA SER A 22 16.10 -20.34 17.42
C SER A 22 14.69 -19.88 17.08
N VAL A 23 13.69 -20.16 17.92
CA VAL A 23 12.29 -19.81 17.64
C VAL A 23 12.14 -18.29 17.75
N PRO A 24 11.61 -17.61 16.72
CA PRO A 24 11.41 -16.18 16.79
C PRO A 24 10.28 -15.80 17.74
N GLY A 25 10.47 -14.68 18.44
CA GLY A 25 9.55 -14.21 19.46
C GLY A 25 9.63 -15.00 20.77
N SER A 26 8.59 -14.93 21.59
CA SER A 26 8.50 -15.71 22.84
C SER A 26 7.57 -16.90 22.68
N VAL A 27 8.01 -18.10 23.06
CA VAL A 27 7.18 -19.30 23.00
C VAL A 27 6.07 -19.22 24.06
N ILE A 28 4.81 -19.25 23.62
CA ILE A 28 3.64 -19.28 24.50
C ILE A 28 3.30 -20.73 24.85
N ASN A 29 3.26 -21.59 23.82
CA ASN A 29 3.00 -23.02 23.99
C ASN A 29 3.62 -23.85 22.87
N TYR A 30 3.86 -25.12 23.17
CA TYR A 30 4.38 -26.12 22.25
C TYR A 30 3.55 -27.40 22.36
N ILE A 31 3.17 -27.97 21.22
CA ILE A 31 2.67 -29.33 21.10
C ILE A 31 3.63 -30.05 20.16
N GLU A 32 4.18 -31.18 20.64
CA GLU A 32 5.07 -32.02 19.85
C GLU A 32 4.43 -32.39 18.51
N SER A 33 5.20 -32.26 17.42
CA SER A 33 4.69 -32.61 16.10
C SER A 33 4.41 -34.12 16.05
N PRO A 34 3.36 -34.54 15.34
CA PRO A 34 2.98 -35.94 15.32
C PRO A 34 4.01 -36.80 14.58
N SER A 35 4.25 -37.99 15.11
CA SER A 35 5.11 -38.99 14.48
C SER A 35 4.59 -39.32 13.07
N ARG A 36 5.53 -39.59 12.15
CA ARG A 36 5.21 -39.93 10.77
C ARG A 36 5.51 -41.39 10.46
N PHE A 37 4.64 -42.02 9.67
CA PHE A 37 4.86 -43.37 9.13
C PHE A 37 4.80 -43.29 7.60
N PHE A 38 5.92 -43.58 6.93
CA PHE A 38 6.10 -43.34 5.49
C PHE A 38 5.73 -41.91 5.05
N GLY A 39 6.12 -40.90 5.83
CA GLY A 39 5.85 -39.49 5.54
C GLY A 39 4.44 -39.00 5.90
N VAL A 40 3.56 -39.88 6.37
CA VAL A 40 2.17 -39.54 6.75
C VAL A 40 2.07 -39.36 8.27
N PRO A 41 1.54 -38.22 8.78
CA PRO A 41 1.29 -38.04 10.21
C PRO A 41 0.30 -39.08 10.78
N ILE A 42 0.63 -39.70 11.92
CA ILE A 42 -0.27 -40.59 12.65
C ILE A 42 -0.96 -39.81 13.78
N ASN A 43 -2.29 -39.83 13.82
CA ASN A 43 -3.13 -39.15 14.84
C ASN A 43 -2.65 -37.71 15.15
N PRO A 44 -2.59 -36.84 14.14
CA PRO A 44 -1.96 -35.54 14.31
C PRO A 44 -2.73 -34.62 15.24
N VAL A 45 -2.00 -33.91 16.10
CA VAL A 45 -2.50 -32.79 16.91
C VAL A 45 -1.61 -31.59 16.69
N TYR A 46 -2.22 -30.46 16.37
CA TYR A 46 -1.53 -29.22 16.05
C TYR A 46 -2.17 -28.05 16.80
N ILE A 47 -1.41 -26.97 16.93
CA ILE A 47 -1.90 -25.67 17.41
C ILE A 47 -2.67 -24.97 16.29
N SER A 48 -3.82 -24.35 16.60
CA SER A 48 -4.55 -23.49 15.66
C SER A 48 -5.24 -22.32 16.35
N ASP A 49 -5.75 -21.39 15.54
CA ASP A 49 -6.69 -20.36 15.98
C ASP A 49 -6.19 -19.54 17.19
N PRO A 50 -4.99 -18.94 17.10
CA PRO A 50 -4.49 -18.05 18.14
C PRO A 50 -5.39 -16.81 18.26
N CYS A 51 -5.57 -16.33 19.49
CA CYS A 51 -6.19 -15.04 19.78
C CYS A 51 -5.53 -14.41 21.00
N ILE A 52 -5.36 -13.10 21.03
CA ILE A 52 -4.75 -12.35 22.13
C ILE A 52 -5.59 -11.11 22.47
N THR A 53 -5.62 -10.74 23.74
CA THR A 53 -6.27 -9.52 24.23
C THR A 53 -5.49 -8.97 25.42
N VAL A 54 -5.39 -7.65 25.51
CA VAL A 54 -4.85 -6.92 26.66
C VAL A 54 -5.96 -6.75 27.69
N LEU A 55 -5.72 -7.21 28.92
CA LEU A 55 -6.67 -7.10 30.02
C LEU A 55 -6.63 -5.70 30.65
N PRO A 56 -7.72 -5.24 31.31
CA PRO A 56 -7.75 -3.93 31.97
C PRO A 56 -6.68 -3.72 33.04
N ASN A 57 -6.14 -4.81 33.61
CA ASN A 57 -5.05 -4.76 34.59
C ASN A 57 -3.65 -4.69 33.95
N GLY A 58 -3.56 -4.66 32.61
CA GLY A 58 -2.32 -4.57 31.84
C GLY A 58 -1.69 -5.92 31.48
N ASP A 59 -2.24 -7.03 31.95
CA ASP A 59 -1.79 -8.38 31.58
C ASP A 59 -2.22 -8.75 30.18
N TYR A 60 -1.53 -9.71 29.57
CA TYR A 60 -1.94 -10.27 28.28
C TYR A 60 -2.59 -11.63 28.51
N ILE A 61 -3.72 -11.86 27.86
CA ILE A 61 -4.35 -13.17 27.80
C ILE A 61 -4.40 -13.65 26.37
N THR A 62 -4.12 -14.93 26.17
CA THR A 62 -4.12 -15.52 24.85
C THR A 62 -4.71 -16.93 24.89
N SER A 63 -5.18 -17.40 23.75
CA SER A 63 -5.70 -18.75 23.62
C SER A 63 -5.41 -19.34 22.26
N HIS A 64 -5.40 -20.67 22.19
CA HIS A 64 -5.37 -21.39 20.93
C HIS A 64 -6.20 -22.67 21.04
N ALA A 65 -6.75 -23.11 19.91
CA ALA A 65 -7.41 -24.40 19.77
C ALA A 65 -6.42 -25.52 19.43
N ARG A 66 -6.90 -26.76 19.48
CA ARG A 66 -6.22 -27.94 18.94
C ARG A 66 -7.00 -28.45 17.74
N PHE A 67 -6.30 -28.82 16.67
CA PHE A 67 -6.91 -29.46 15.49
C PHE A 67 -6.05 -30.62 14.98
N GLY A 68 -6.58 -31.38 14.02
CA GLY A 68 -5.96 -32.56 13.43
C GLY A 68 -6.70 -33.84 13.80
N GLY A 69 -6.48 -34.92 13.04
CA GLY A 69 -7.22 -36.18 13.19
C GLY A 69 -7.02 -36.91 14.54
N GLY A 70 -6.00 -36.53 15.33
CA GLY A 70 -5.81 -37.01 16.70
C GLY A 70 -6.42 -36.10 17.77
N SER A 71 -7.08 -35.01 17.38
CA SER A 71 -7.68 -34.04 18.30
C SER A 71 -9.18 -34.29 18.51
N ASP A 72 -9.75 -33.67 19.54
CA ASP A 72 -11.19 -33.71 19.83
C ASP A 72 -12.01 -32.71 18.97
N ALA A 73 -11.38 -32.01 18.01
CA ALA A 73 -11.96 -30.85 17.33
C ALA A 73 -13.33 -31.11 16.68
N ASP A 74 -13.55 -32.31 16.13
CA ASP A 74 -14.81 -32.67 15.45
C ASP A 74 -15.95 -33.00 16.44
N ASN A 75 -15.60 -33.47 17.64
CA ASN A 75 -16.57 -33.88 18.67
C ASN A 75 -16.86 -32.75 19.66
N SER A 76 -15.80 -32.18 20.25
CA SER A 76 -15.83 -31.14 21.26
C SER A 76 -14.50 -30.41 21.25
N GLY A 77 -14.48 -29.20 20.73
CA GLY A 77 -13.30 -28.37 20.61
C GLY A 77 -12.60 -28.15 21.95
N LYS A 78 -11.28 -28.19 21.93
CA LYS A 78 -10.44 -27.89 23.09
C LYS A 78 -9.63 -26.62 22.85
N THR A 79 -9.79 -25.65 23.73
CA THR A 79 -9.03 -24.40 23.74
C THR A 79 -8.17 -24.31 25.00
N SER A 80 -6.89 -23.99 24.84
CA SER A 80 -5.98 -23.71 25.96
C SER A 80 -5.82 -22.20 26.10
N VAL A 81 -5.82 -21.70 27.33
CA VAL A 81 -5.72 -20.28 27.67
C VAL A 81 -4.44 -20.06 28.46
N PHE A 82 -3.70 -19.01 28.13
CA PHE A 82 -2.43 -18.63 28.74
C PHE A 82 -2.46 -17.16 29.12
N ARG A 83 -1.72 -16.81 30.16
CA ARG A 83 -1.61 -15.44 30.67
C ARG A 83 -0.15 -15.05 30.84
N SER A 84 0.16 -13.80 30.51
CA SER A 84 1.42 -13.14 30.81
C SER A 84 1.14 -11.92 31.68
N SER A 85 1.91 -11.78 32.75
CA SER A 85 1.88 -10.61 33.66
C SER A 85 3.13 -9.73 33.54
N ASP A 86 4.00 -10.08 32.60
CA ASP A 86 5.30 -9.45 32.34
C ASP A 86 5.43 -9.03 30.86
N LYS A 87 4.31 -8.58 30.29
CA LYS A 87 4.24 -7.97 28.96
C LYS A 87 4.75 -8.90 27.85
N GLY A 88 4.45 -10.19 27.96
CA GLY A 88 4.74 -11.23 26.96
C GLY A 88 6.07 -11.93 27.13
N ALA A 89 6.89 -11.56 28.14
CA ALA A 89 8.19 -12.17 28.38
C ALA A 89 8.09 -13.62 28.87
N SER A 90 7.07 -13.95 29.67
CA SER A 90 6.76 -15.33 30.06
C SER A 90 5.26 -15.59 30.10
N TRP A 91 4.89 -16.87 29.91
CA TRP A 91 3.51 -17.30 29.77
C TRP A 91 3.21 -18.45 30.73
N THR A 92 2.07 -18.37 31.41
CA THR A 92 1.56 -19.43 32.28
C THR A 92 0.25 -19.97 31.72
N HIS A 93 0.13 -21.30 31.66
CA HIS A 93 -1.14 -21.95 31.36
C HIS A 93 -2.17 -21.64 32.44
N SER A 94 -3.29 -21.04 32.04
CA SER A 94 -4.36 -20.57 32.93
C SER A 94 -5.52 -21.55 32.99
N ALA A 95 -5.98 -22.03 31.82
CA ALA A 95 -7.13 -22.93 31.73
C ALA A 95 -7.11 -23.79 30.47
N THR A 96 -7.82 -24.93 30.51
CA THR A 96 -8.18 -25.70 29.31
C THR A 96 -9.69 -25.88 29.29
N LEU A 97 -10.30 -25.45 28.20
CA LEU A 97 -11.74 -25.41 28.00
C LEU A 97 -12.14 -26.46 26.96
N ASN A 98 -13.07 -27.33 27.31
CA ASN A 98 -13.72 -28.24 26.37
C ASN A 98 -15.02 -27.60 25.84
N GLY A 99 -15.48 -28.04 24.67
CA GLY A 99 -16.67 -27.53 24.01
C GLY A 99 -16.50 -26.14 23.40
N ILE A 100 -15.27 -25.73 23.07
CA ILE A 100 -15.01 -24.47 22.37
C ILE A 100 -13.68 -24.52 21.60
N LEU A 101 -13.69 -24.07 20.34
CA LEU A 101 -12.55 -23.88 19.43
C LEU A 101 -12.79 -22.66 18.50
N ARG A 102 -11.78 -22.27 17.71
CA ARG A 102 -11.84 -21.11 16.78
C ARG A 102 -12.33 -19.82 17.45
N ALA A 103 -11.94 -19.62 18.70
CA ALA A 103 -12.59 -18.65 19.56
C ALA A 103 -11.85 -17.30 19.59
N SER A 104 -12.63 -16.22 19.60
CA SER A 104 -12.13 -14.86 19.77
C SER A 104 -12.22 -14.47 21.25
N LEU A 105 -11.12 -13.95 21.79
CA LEU A 105 -11.06 -13.31 23.10
C LEU A 105 -11.43 -11.84 22.96
N PHE A 106 -12.18 -11.31 23.92
CA PHE A 106 -12.43 -9.87 24.03
C PHE A 106 -12.86 -9.51 25.45
N VAL A 107 -12.56 -8.28 25.86
CA VAL A 107 -13.00 -7.71 27.13
C VAL A 107 -14.22 -6.84 26.88
N HIS A 108 -15.24 -6.99 27.74
CA HIS A 108 -16.39 -6.10 27.74
C HIS A 108 -16.87 -5.84 29.16
N ASN A 109 -17.01 -4.56 29.53
CA ASN A 109 -17.39 -4.12 30.88
C ASN A 109 -16.54 -4.74 32.01
N GLY A 110 -15.23 -4.92 31.77
CA GLY A 110 -14.29 -5.47 32.75
C GLY A 110 -14.25 -7.01 32.83
N ASP A 111 -15.20 -7.70 32.17
CA ASP A 111 -15.23 -9.15 32.11
C ASP A 111 -14.59 -9.65 30.81
N LEU A 112 -13.97 -10.83 30.87
CA LEU A 112 -13.36 -11.47 29.72
C LEU A 112 -14.33 -12.48 29.09
N TYR A 113 -14.43 -12.47 27.77
CA TYR A 113 -15.29 -13.36 27.01
C TYR A 113 -14.49 -14.15 25.98
N LEU A 114 -14.97 -15.36 25.70
CA LEU A 114 -14.44 -16.24 24.67
C LEU A 114 -15.60 -16.71 23.79
N LEU A 115 -15.65 -16.25 22.54
CA LEU A 115 -16.72 -16.51 21.58
C LEU A 115 -16.19 -17.37 20.43
N GLY A 116 -16.68 -18.60 20.28
CA GLY A 116 -16.18 -19.56 19.29
C GLY A 116 -17.21 -20.62 18.89
N SER A 117 -16.73 -21.72 18.34
CA SER A 117 -17.54 -22.85 17.91
C SER A 117 -17.35 -24.05 18.83
N TYR A 118 -18.40 -24.83 19.07
CA TYR A 118 -18.35 -26.03 19.91
C TYR A 118 -17.47 -27.12 19.29
N ASN A 119 -17.49 -27.25 17.96
CA ASN A 119 -16.72 -28.22 17.19
C ASN A 119 -16.35 -27.67 15.78
N SER A 120 -15.52 -28.41 15.04
CA SER A 120 -14.93 -28.02 13.75
C SER A 120 -15.96 -27.89 12.62
N ASP A 121 -17.06 -28.63 12.69
CA ASP A 121 -18.19 -28.58 11.75
C ASP A 121 -18.99 -27.27 11.81
N GLY A 122 -18.64 -26.36 12.73
CA GLY A 122 -19.31 -25.06 12.89
C GLY A 122 -20.72 -25.18 13.48
N GLY A 123 -21.01 -26.30 14.16
CA GLY A 123 -22.37 -26.70 14.51
C GLY A 123 -23.00 -25.94 15.67
N GLN A 124 -22.25 -25.40 16.63
CA GLN A 124 -22.87 -24.60 17.70
C GLN A 124 -21.95 -23.47 18.11
N ASN A 125 -22.50 -22.27 18.12
CA ASN A 125 -21.79 -21.10 18.62
C ASN A 125 -21.81 -21.13 20.14
N VAL A 126 -20.68 -20.80 20.73
CA VAL A 126 -20.43 -20.88 22.16
C VAL A 126 -19.84 -19.57 22.62
N ILE A 127 -20.34 -19.05 23.72
CA ILE A 127 -19.68 -17.99 24.47
C ILE A 127 -19.45 -18.42 25.91
N ARG A 128 -18.26 -18.15 26.41
CA ARG A 128 -17.88 -18.36 27.81
C ARG A 128 -17.43 -17.03 28.39
N LYS A 129 -17.61 -16.87 29.71
CA LYS A 129 -17.26 -15.66 30.45
C LYS A 129 -16.31 -16.00 31.59
N SER A 130 -15.32 -15.15 31.82
CA SER A 130 -14.45 -15.14 32.98
C SER A 130 -14.52 -13.77 33.66
N THR A 131 -14.48 -13.78 34.98
CA THR A 131 -14.55 -12.60 35.85
C THR A 131 -13.30 -12.47 36.73
N ASP A 132 -12.28 -13.30 36.49
CA ASP A 132 -11.08 -13.45 37.31
C ASP A 132 -9.82 -13.52 36.43
N ASN A 133 -9.81 -12.75 35.34
CA ASN A 133 -8.69 -12.63 34.39
C ASN A 133 -8.31 -13.96 33.73
N GLY A 134 -9.29 -14.80 33.43
CA GLY A 134 -9.11 -16.04 32.66
C GLY A 134 -8.75 -17.27 33.47
N ASN A 135 -8.76 -17.20 34.81
CA ASN A 135 -8.49 -18.35 35.67
C ASN A 135 -9.66 -19.35 35.67
N THR A 136 -10.90 -18.86 35.76
CA THR A 136 -12.11 -19.68 35.70
C THR A 136 -13.10 -19.16 34.66
N TRP A 137 -13.92 -20.08 34.13
CA TRP A 137 -14.82 -19.80 33.00
C TRP A 137 -16.19 -20.46 33.21
N THR A 138 -17.27 -19.75 32.86
CA THR A 138 -18.64 -20.31 32.86
C THR A 138 -18.76 -21.50 31.91
N ASN A 139 -19.63 -22.48 32.20
CA ASN A 139 -19.97 -23.54 31.25
C ASN A 139 -21.07 -23.10 30.29
N ALA A 140 -20.99 -23.54 29.03
CA ALA A 140 -22.00 -23.28 28.02
C ALA A 140 -22.90 -24.51 27.87
N ASP A 141 -23.91 -24.61 28.72
CA ASP A 141 -24.75 -25.82 28.81
C ASP A 141 -26.06 -25.70 28.01
N ASN A 142 -26.59 -24.49 27.84
CA ASN A 142 -27.85 -24.23 27.15
C ASN A 142 -27.95 -22.77 26.65
N SER A 143 -29.10 -22.42 26.06
CA SER A 143 -29.35 -21.09 25.46
C SER A 143 -29.35 -19.92 26.44
N GLN A 144 -29.33 -20.18 27.75
CA GLN A 144 -29.24 -19.16 28.79
C GLN A 144 -27.83 -19.02 29.37
N THR A 145 -26.93 -19.98 29.11
CA THR A 145 -25.63 -20.07 29.77
C THR A 145 -24.44 -20.09 28.81
N GLY A 146 -24.66 -19.92 27.51
CA GLY A 146 -23.58 -19.71 26.54
C GLY A 146 -23.71 -20.46 25.22
N LEU A 147 -24.73 -21.31 25.04
CA LEU A 147 -24.98 -21.95 23.74
C LEU A 147 -25.83 -21.04 22.85
N LEU A 148 -25.21 -20.40 21.86
CA LEU A 148 -25.82 -19.34 21.05
C LEU A 148 -26.54 -19.85 19.79
N GLY A 149 -26.51 -21.17 19.55
CA GLY A 149 -27.18 -21.84 18.44
C GLY A 149 -26.27 -22.12 17.24
N ASN A 150 -26.79 -22.88 16.27
CA ASN A 150 -26.03 -23.33 15.10
C ASN A 150 -26.00 -22.25 14.03
N GLN A 151 -24.95 -21.44 14.04
CA GLN A 151 -24.79 -20.40 13.03
C GLN A 151 -23.36 -20.26 12.50
N GLY A 152 -22.44 -21.16 12.85
CA GLY A 152 -21.06 -21.21 12.34
C GLY A 152 -20.25 -19.93 12.58
N ILE A 153 -19.61 -19.80 13.75
CA ILE A 153 -18.56 -18.81 13.97
C ILE A 153 -17.31 -19.22 13.19
N GLY A 154 -16.64 -18.24 12.59
CA GLY A 154 -15.40 -18.43 11.81
C GLY A 154 -14.19 -18.68 12.70
N SER A 155 -12.99 -18.45 12.18
CA SER A 155 -11.76 -18.40 12.97
C SER A 155 -11.65 -17.09 13.78
N PRO A 156 -10.70 -17.00 14.73
CA PRO A 156 -10.58 -15.83 15.58
C PRO A 156 -10.48 -14.51 14.80
N ASN A 157 -11.15 -13.50 15.33
CA ASN A 157 -11.12 -12.12 14.87
C ASN A 157 -11.03 -11.20 16.10
N ASN A 158 -11.11 -9.89 15.89
CA ASN A 158 -11.13 -8.90 16.97
C ASN A 158 -12.55 -8.37 17.16
N PRO A 159 -13.35 -8.93 18.10
CA PRO A 159 -14.66 -8.39 18.40
C PRO A 159 -14.55 -6.93 18.83
N LEU A 160 -15.39 -6.08 18.24
CA LEU A 160 -15.32 -4.63 18.44
C LEU A 160 -16.65 -4.07 18.91
N VAL A 161 -16.60 -2.94 19.62
CA VAL A 161 -17.80 -2.19 20.01
C VAL A 161 -18.03 -1.06 19.01
N PHE A 162 -19.19 -1.04 18.37
CA PHE A 162 -19.58 0.05 17.48
C PHE A 162 -21.10 0.26 17.49
N ASN A 163 -21.53 1.52 17.59
CA ASN A 163 -22.94 1.93 17.67
C ASN A 163 -23.76 1.10 18.69
N GLY A 164 -23.21 0.98 19.91
CA GLY A 164 -23.89 0.32 21.04
C GLY A 164 -23.97 -1.20 20.95
N ARG A 165 -23.26 -1.83 20.01
CA ARG A 165 -23.22 -3.29 19.84
C ARG A 165 -21.80 -3.82 19.79
N ILE A 166 -21.62 -5.04 20.25
CA ILE A 166 -20.41 -5.85 20.02
C ILE A 166 -20.61 -6.56 18.69
N TRP A 167 -19.61 -6.50 17.80
CA TRP A 167 -19.61 -7.13 16.48
C TRP A 167 -18.44 -8.10 16.39
N SER A 168 -18.68 -9.30 15.86
CA SER A 168 -17.66 -10.30 15.57
C SER A 168 -17.89 -10.90 14.18
N GLY A 169 -16.80 -11.32 13.56
CA GLY A 169 -16.82 -12.08 12.32
C GLY A 169 -17.39 -13.50 12.51
N ALA A 170 -18.10 -13.97 11.51
CA ALA A 170 -18.61 -15.34 11.40
C ALA A 170 -18.53 -15.75 9.92
N THR A 171 -17.39 -16.28 9.49
CA THR A 171 -17.06 -16.55 8.08
C THR A 171 -17.27 -15.32 7.20
N ARG A 172 -18.33 -15.23 6.39
CA ARG A 172 -18.69 -14.07 5.54
C ARG A 172 -19.93 -13.33 6.03
N ARG A 173 -20.23 -13.44 7.33
CA ARG A 173 -21.36 -12.82 8.04
C ARG A 173 -20.88 -12.20 9.34
N LEU A 174 -21.71 -11.34 9.90
CA LEU A 174 -21.47 -10.77 11.23
C LEU A 174 -22.40 -11.40 12.26
N ILE A 175 -21.90 -11.55 13.48
CA ILE A 175 -22.70 -11.81 14.68
C ILE A 175 -22.55 -10.61 15.62
N SER A 176 -23.64 -10.16 16.24
CA SER A 176 -23.60 -9.02 17.15
C SER A 176 -24.58 -9.12 18.30
N ALA A 177 -24.28 -8.44 19.40
CA ALA A 177 -25.17 -8.29 20.55
C ALA A 177 -25.17 -6.83 21.05
N PRO A 178 -26.28 -6.31 21.63
CA PRO A 178 -26.24 -5.03 22.33
C PRO A 178 -25.24 -5.07 23.50
N THR A 179 -24.49 -3.98 23.67
CA THR A 179 -23.50 -3.83 24.76
C THR A 179 -24.10 -3.94 26.17
N GLY A 180 -25.37 -3.57 26.34
CA GLY A 180 -26.09 -3.70 27.61
C GLY A 180 -26.79 -5.05 27.83
N ALA A 181 -26.67 -6.00 26.89
CA ALA A 181 -27.34 -7.30 27.00
C ALA A 181 -26.52 -8.30 27.83
N ASP A 182 -27.20 -9.32 28.35
CA ASP A 182 -26.53 -10.49 28.92
C ASP A 182 -25.97 -11.34 27.78
N LEU A 183 -24.65 -11.29 27.59
CA LEU A 183 -23.97 -11.95 26.47
C LEU A 183 -24.02 -13.48 26.55
N LEU A 184 -24.31 -14.09 27.70
CA LEU A 184 -24.45 -15.55 27.81
C LEU A 184 -25.76 -16.08 27.23
N LYS A 185 -26.74 -15.21 26.98
CA LYS A 185 -28.04 -15.60 26.42
C LYS A 185 -28.03 -15.59 24.90
N ALA A 186 -28.46 -16.70 24.31
CA ALA A 186 -28.63 -16.83 22.86
C ALA A 186 -29.52 -15.73 22.25
N SER A 187 -30.59 -15.34 22.96
CA SER A 187 -31.51 -14.30 22.50
C SER A 187 -30.91 -12.90 22.42
N SER A 188 -29.73 -12.66 23.00
CA SER A 188 -29.01 -11.39 22.91
C SER A 188 -28.30 -11.22 21.56
N TRP A 189 -28.01 -12.32 20.88
CA TRP A 189 -27.19 -12.33 19.67
C TRP A 189 -28.05 -12.33 18.40
N THR A 190 -27.58 -11.59 17.41
CA THR A 190 -28.19 -11.49 16.09
C THR A 190 -27.13 -11.76 15.05
N MET A 191 -27.44 -12.61 14.07
CA MET A 191 -26.59 -12.81 12.90
C MET A 191 -27.17 -12.15 11.67
N THR A 192 -26.29 -11.71 10.79
CA THR A 192 -26.68 -11.23 9.48
C THR A 192 -27.08 -12.38 8.55
N ASN A 193 -27.76 -12.07 7.45
CA ASN A 193 -27.85 -12.98 6.31
C ASN A 193 -26.45 -13.30 5.75
N TRP A 194 -26.36 -14.34 4.92
CA TRP A 194 -25.18 -14.63 4.12
C TRP A 194 -25.04 -13.61 2.98
N ALA A 195 -23.82 -13.12 2.73
CA ALA A 195 -23.51 -12.47 1.46
C ALA A 195 -23.76 -13.45 0.30
N SER A 196 -24.02 -12.97 -0.91
CA SER A 196 -24.06 -13.85 -2.09
C SER A 196 -22.64 -14.30 -2.43
N PRO A 197 -22.38 -15.59 -2.74
CA PRO A 197 -21.08 -16.03 -3.23
C PRO A 197 -20.87 -15.71 -4.72
N ASN A 198 -21.93 -15.39 -5.46
CA ASN A 198 -21.89 -15.16 -6.90
C ASN A 198 -21.21 -13.82 -7.24
N GLY A 199 -20.56 -13.77 -8.41
CA GLY A 199 -19.82 -12.62 -8.94
C GLY A 199 -18.38 -12.55 -8.47
N HIS A 200 -17.80 -13.68 -8.07
CA HIS A 200 -16.39 -13.80 -7.70
C HIS A 200 -15.45 -13.43 -8.86
N PRO A 201 -14.27 -12.80 -8.64
CA PRO A 201 -13.31 -12.50 -9.71
C PRO A 201 -12.81 -13.73 -10.48
N LEU A 202 -12.71 -14.87 -9.81
CA LEU A 202 -12.42 -16.21 -10.37
C LEU A 202 -13.65 -16.98 -10.90
N GLY A 203 -14.84 -16.39 -10.92
CA GLY A 203 -16.07 -17.01 -11.44
C GLY A 203 -16.91 -17.79 -10.44
N ASP A 204 -18.14 -18.12 -10.85
CA ASP A 204 -19.21 -18.68 -9.99
C ASP A 204 -19.07 -20.19 -9.71
N GLU A 205 -18.28 -20.92 -10.51
CA GLU A 205 -18.02 -22.37 -10.30
C GLU A 205 -16.92 -22.65 -9.26
N TRP A 206 -16.34 -21.59 -8.68
CA TRP A 206 -15.23 -21.69 -7.73
C TRP A 206 -15.72 -22.10 -6.33
N ASP A 207 -14.99 -23.01 -5.66
CA ASP A 207 -15.44 -23.86 -4.54
C ASP A 207 -15.71 -23.16 -3.17
N GLY A 208 -15.93 -21.85 -3.16
CA GLY A 208 -16.45 -21.12 -2.00
C GLY A 208 -15.39 -20.64 -0.99
N GLY A 209 -14.15 -20.40 -1.43
CA GLY A 209 -13.01 -19.98 -0.59
C GLY A 209 -13.06 -18.58 0.04
N TRP A 210 -14.25 -18.02 0.34
CA TRP A 210 -14.41 -16.81 1.16
C TRP A 210 -14.84 -17.14 2.56
N THR A 211 -13.91 -17.05 3.49
CA THR A 211 -14.12 -17.52 4.84
C THR A 211 -13.35 -16.63 5.82
N GLU A 212 -13.48 -16.95 7.11
CA GLU A 212 -12.58 -16.41 8.13
C GLU A 212 -12.57 -14.88 8.28
N GLY A 213 -13.71 -14.24 8.03
CA GLY A 213 -13.78 -12.80 7.94
C GLY A 213 -13.58 -12.05 9.26
N GLN A 214 -12.92 -10.91 9.13
CA GLN A 214 -12.60 -10.00 10.23
C GLN A 214 -13.63 -8.88 10.29
N ALA A 215 -14.25 -8.68 11.46
CA ALA A 215 -15.12 -7.53 11.66
C ALA A 215 -14.27 -6.27 11.86
N VAL A 216 -14.59 -5.20 11.16
CA VAL A 216 -13.93 -3.89 11.32
C VAL A 216 -15.00 -2.79 11.27
N ALA A 217 -14.76 -1.68 11.98
CA ALA A 217 -15.67 -0.55 11.94
C ALA A 217 -14.95 0.76 12.25
N SER A 218 -15.34 1.82 11.54
CA SER A 218 -15.04 3.21 11.90
C SER A 218 -16.28 4.08 11.72
N ALA A 219 -16.25 5.31 12.26
CA ALA A 219 -17.33 6.26 12.06
C ALA A 219 -17.50 6.63 10.56
N GLN A 220 -16.40 6.67 9.81
CA GLN A 220 -16.38 7.02 8.39
C GLN A 220 -16.96 5.90 7.51
N THR A 221 -16.55 4.64 7.74
CA THR A 221 -16.93 3.53 6.87
C THR A 221 -18.19 2.81 7.35
N GLY A 222 -18.45 2.79 8.66
CA GLY A 222 -19.43 1.91 9.30
C GLY A 222 -18.88 0.49 9.51
N VAL A 223 -19.75 -0.49 9.75
CA VAL A 223 -19.32 -1.88 10.04
C VAL A 223 -19.16 -2.68 8.76
N TYR A 224 -18.01 -3.32 8.58
CA TYR A 224 -17.70 -4.25 7.50
C TYR A 224 -17.23 -5.61 8.05
N ILE A 225 -17.33 -6.63 7.21
CA ILE A 225 -16.58 -7.88 7.37
C ILE A 225 -15.68 -8.11 6.16
N LEU A 226 -14.43 -8.51 6.44
CA LEU A 226 -13.36 -8.75 5.48
C LEU A 226 -12.95 -10.23 5.48
N PRO A 227 -13.61 -11.13 4.72
CA PRO A 227 -13.15 -12.51 4.52
C PRO A 227 -11.90 -12.59 3.66
N LYS A 228 -11.07 -13.61 3.92
CA LYS A 228 -9.96 -13.98 3.03
C LYS A 228 -10.50 -14.52 1.70
N ILE A 229 -9.71 -14.41 0.65
CA ILE A 229 -10.05 -14.92 -0.69
C ILE A 229 -9.01 -15.96 -1.09
N ARG A 230 -9.33 -17.26 -0.96
CA ARG A 230 -8.37 -18.33 -1.29
C ARG A 230 -7.76 -18.12 -2.70
N GLY A 231 -6.44 -18.30 -2.80
CA GLY A 231 -5.69 -18.23 -4.05
C GLY A 231 -5.45 -16.82 -4.61
N LEU A 232 -6.07 -15.77 -4.06
CA LEU A 232 -5.90 -14.39 -4.52
C LEU A 232 -5.53 -13.44 -3.36
N PRO A 233 -4.57 -12.52 -3.56
CA PRO A 233 -4.19 -11.52 -2.56
C PRO A 233 -5.23 -10.40 -2.48
N HIS A 234 -6.46 -10.74 -2.10
CA HIS A 234 -7.60 -9.84 -2.03
C HIS A 234 -8.42 -10.13 -0.75
N THR A 235 -9.26 -9.18 -0.36
CA THR A 235 -10.35 -9.39 0.60
C THR A 235 -11.68 -8.92 0.01
N ALA A 236 -12.82 -9.40 0.50
CA ALA A 236 -14.12 -8.87 0.09
C ALA A 236 -14.62 -7.79 1.07
N ARG A 237 -15.15 -6.68 0.57
CA ARG A 237 -15.74 -5.62 1.43
C ARG A 237 -17.24 -5.80 1.59
N ILE A 238 -17.66 -6.50 2.65
CA ILE A 238 -19.09 -6.80 2.90
C ILE A 238 -19.63 -5.86 3.98
N LYS A 239 -20.53 -4.93 3.62
CA LYS A 239 -21.04 -3.90 4.53
C LYS A 239 -22.25 -4.35 5.33
N ALA A 240 -22.28 -4.11 6.64
CA ALA A 240 -23.49 -4.24 7.45
C ALA A 240 -24.48 -3.10 7.16
N LYS A 241 -25.75 -3.43 6.99
CA LYS A 241 -26.86 -2.46 6.89
C LYS A 241 -27.72 -2.43 8.15
N SER A 242 -27.75 -3.54 8.87
CA SER A 242 -28.38 -3.66 10.18
C SER A 242 -27.76 -4.85 10.93
N PRO A 243 -28.09 -5.06 12.21
CA PRO A 243 -27.64 -6.25 12.96
C PRO A 243 -28.00 -7.59 12.31
N SER A 244 -29.01 -7.62 11.43
CA SER A 244 -29.49 -8.82 10.75
C SER A 244 -29.23 -8.83 9.24
N LYS A 245 -28.59 -7.80 8.69
CA LYS A 245 -28.42 -7.67 7.23
C LYS A 245 -27.05 -7.14 6.82
N VAL A 246 -26.41 -7.85 5.89
CA VAL A 246 -25.28 -7.35 5.09
C VAL A 246 -25.72 -7.05 3.65
N LYS A 247 -24.99 -6.14 2.99
CA LYS A 247 -25.08 -5.87 1.55
C LYS A 247 -23.69 -6.06 0.94
N PHE A 248 -23.66 -6.78 -0.18
CA PHE A 248 -22.45 -7.00 -0.98
C PHE A 248 -22.82 -6.93 -2.46
N ASN A 249 -22.05 -6.19 -3.25
CA ASN A 249 -22.19 -6.13 -4.70
C ASN A 249 -20.85 -6.57 -5.30
N ALA A 250 -20.78 -7.81 -5.78
CA ALA A 250 -19.53 -8.39 -6.27
C ALA A 250 -19.01 -7.70 -7.55
N SER A 251 -19.91 -7.04 -8.29
CA SER A 251 -19.57 -6.30 -9.51
C SER A 251 -19.13 -4.86 -9.25
N ALA A 252 -19.12 -4.42 -7.99
CA ALA A 252 -18.55 -3.12 -7.66
C ALA A 252 -17.03 -3.18 -7.82
N GLU A 253 -16.44 -2.12 -8.36
CA GLU A 253 -14.99 -2.01 -8.58
C GLU A 253 -14.19 -2.19 -7.27
N ASP A 254 -14.74 -1.70 -6.16
CA ASP A 254 -14.16 -1.76 -4.83
C ASP A 254 -14.64 -2.98 -4.00
N ALA A 255 -15.28 -3.97 -4.64
CA ALA A 255 -15.79 -5.16 -3.95
C ALA A 255 -14.66 -6.04 -3.42
N PHE A 256 -13.56 -6.10 -4.18
CA PHE A 256 -12.37 -6.90 -3.92
C PHE A 256 -11.13 -6.02 -3.94
N PRO A 257 -10.86 -5.24 -2.90
CA PRO A 257 -9.57 -4.59 -2.78
C PRO A 257 -8.44 -5.61 -2.75
N HIS A 258 -7.34 -5.26 -3.41
CA HIS A 258 -6.09 -5.99 -3.26
C HIS A 258 -5.60 -5.86 -1.82
N LEU A 259 -5.19 -6.97 -1.24
CA LEU A 259 -4.67 -7.09 0.11
C LEU A 259 -3.53 -8.10 0.05
N PRO A 260 -2.25 -7.68 0.02
CA PRO A 260 -1.12 -8.60 0.02
C PRO A 260 -1.26 -9.65 1.14
N GLY A 261 -1.24 -10.93 0.79
CA GLY A 261 -1.43 -12.04 1.73
C GLY A 261 -2.87 -12.34 2.14
N GLY A 262 -3.86 -11.65 1.55
CA GLY A 262 -5.31 -11.81 1.78
C GLY A 262 -5.89 -13.17 1.40
N GLU A 263 -5.10 -14.03 0.74
CA GLU A 263 -5.44 -15.43 0.47
C GLU A 263 -5.28 -16.35 1.68
N LYS A 264 -4.61 -15.87 2.73
CA LYS A 264 -4.43 -16.55 4.02
C LYS A 264 -5.29 -15.88 5.10
N LYS A 265 -5.44 -16.55 6.24
CA LYS A 265 -6.07 -15.92 7.39
C LYS A 265 -5.22 -14.74 7.84
N PHE A 266 -5.85 -13.58 7.92
CA PHE A 266 -5.26 -12.36 8.46
C PHE A 266 -6.07 -11.87 9.68
N GLY A 267 -5.42 -11.12 10.56
CA GLY A 267 -6.08 -10.36 11.63
C GLY A 267 -6.38 -8.94 11.16
N ALA A 268 -7.46 -8.32 11.64
CA ALA A 268 -7.76 -6.93 11.32
C ALA A 268 -8.38 -6.20 12.52
N SER A 269 -8.07 -4.91 12.66
CA SER A 269 -8.66 -4.02 13.66
C SER A 269 -8.65 -2.57 13.18
N TYR A 270 -9.47 -1.72 13.79
CA TYR A 270 -9.42 -0.28 13.57
C TYR A 270 -8.73 0.39 14.76
N ASP A 271 -7.80 1.29 14.50
CA ASP A 271 -7.17 2.13 15.51
C ASP A 271 -7.75 3.56 15.46
N PRO A 272 -8.49 3.99 16.48
CA PRO A 272 -9.08 5.34 16.50
C PRO A 272 -8.04 6.45 16.71
N VAL A 273 -6.81 6.12 17.14
CA VAL A 273 -5.75 7.11 17.36
C VAL A 273 -5.15 7.57 16.03
N SER A 274 -4.76 6.63 15.16
CA SER A 274 -4.26 6.97 13.81
C SER A 274 -5.39 7.21 12.81
N GLY A 275 -6.61 6.75 13.10
CA GLY A 275 -7.73 6.81 12.17
C GLY A 275 -7.65 5.76 11.06
N LYS A 276 -6.74 4.77 11.17
CA LYS A 276 -6.50 3.74 10.16
C LYS A 276 -7.00 2.35 10.60
N PHE A 277 -7.34 1.53 9.62
CA PHE A 277 -7.46 0.09 9.77
C PHE A 277 -6.08 -0.55 9.64
N TYR A 278 -5.81 -1.56 10.46
CA TYR A 278 -4.60 -2.36 10.39
C TYR A 278 -4.93 -3.82 10.11
N VAL A 279 -4.09 -4.45 9.28
CA VAL A 279 -4.14 -5.87 8.97
C VAL A 279 -2.76 -6.48 9.22
N LEU A 280 -2.74 -7.68 9.83
CA LEU A 280 -1.58 -8.55 9.82
C LEU A 280 -1.84 -9.74 8.91
N SER A 281 -1.13 -9.83 7.79
CA SER A 281 -1.29 -10.87 6.77
C SER A 281 0.04 -11.55 6.42
N ASN A 282 0.02 -12.39 5.39
CA ASN A 282 1.18 -13.13 4.89
C ASN A 282 1.49 -12.78 3.42
N PRO A 283 2.08 -11.62 3.11
CA PRO A 283 2.52 -11.29 1.75
C PRO A 283 3.44 -12.37 1.17
N VAL A 284 3.37 -12.60 -0.14
CA VAL A 284 4.25 -13.56 -0.84
C VAL A 284 5.39 -12.78 -1.48
N LEU A 285 6.60 -12.96 -0.94
CA LEU A 285 7.82 -12.33 -1.45
C LEU A 285 8.35 -13.05 -2.70
N ASP A 286 9.11 -12.33 -3.52
CA ASP A 286 9.62 -12.83 -4.81
C ASP A 286 10.49 -14.08 -4.67
N VAL A 287 11.25 -14.20 -3.59
CA VAL A 287 12.06 -15.39 -3.28
C VAL A 287 11.24 -16.68 -3.26
N HIS A 288 9.94 -16.61 -2.97
CA HIS A 288 9.03 -17.76 -2.93
C HIS A 288 8.04 -17.79 -4.11
N LYS A 289 8.11 -16.82 -5.03
CA LYS A 289 7.29 -16.85 -6.25
C LYS A 289 7.87 -17.86 -7.24
N GLY A 290 7.00 -18.65 -7.87
CA GLY A 290 7.41 -19.56 -8.94
C GLY A 290 7.94 -20.92 -8.48
N GLU A 291 8.04 -21.20 -7.18
CA GLU A 291 8.40 -22.53 -6.65
C GLU A 291 7.32 -23.62 -6.87
N GLY A 292 6.23 -23.29 -7.57
CA GLY A 292 5.10 -24.19 -7.82
C GLY A 292 4.15 -24.33 -6.63
N THR A 293 4.50 -23.77 -5.46
CA THR A 293 3.64 -23.71 -4.27
C THR A 293 2.54 -22.66 -4.47
N PRO A 294 1.25 -23.04 -4.36
CA PRO A 294 0.15 -22.09 -4.41
C PRO A 294 0.30 -20.96 -3.36
N PRO A 295 0.04 -19.69 -3.72
CA PRO A 295 0.21 -18.55 -2.80
C PRO A 295 -0.48 -18.71 -1.44
N GLU A 296 -1.64 -19.38 -1.39
CA GLU A 296 -2.37 -19.64 -0.14
C GLU A 296 -1.68 -20.60 0.84
N LEU A 297 -0.62 -21.28 0.39
CA LEU A 297 0.22 -22.16 1.21
C LEU A 297 1.52 -21.47 1.68
N VAL A 298 1.92 -20.35 1.06
CA VAL A 298 3.12 -19.60 1.42
C VAL A 298 2.86 -18.73 2.66
N ARG A 299 3.50 -19.05 3.78
CA ARG A 299 3.23 -18.46 5.12
C ARG A 299 4.50 -17.98 5.81
N THR A 300 5.50 -17.65 5.01
CA THR A 300 6.89 -17.38 5.42
C THR A 300 7.11 -15.96 5.91
N ALA A 301 6.31 -14.99 5.46
CA ALA A 301 6.40 -13.58 5.86
C ALA A 301 5.19 -13.14 6.69
N GLY A 302 5.39 -12.26 7.67
CA GLY A 302 4.33 -11.51 8.34
C GLY A 302 4.42 -10.02 8.00
N GLY A 303 3.36 -9.47 7.40
CA GLY A 303 3.29 -8.07 6.99
C GLY A 303 2.31 -7.28 7.86
N LEU A 304 2.68 -6.05 8.22
CA LEU A 304 1.80 -5.03 8.77
C LEU A 304 1.28 -4.15 7.63
N LEU A 305 -0.03 -4.13 7.44
CA LEU A 305 -0.69 -3.31 6.42
C LEU A 305 -1.62 -2.31 7.07
N SER A 306 -1.79 -1.14 6.44
CA SER A 306 -2.75 -0.13 6.87
C SER A 306 -3.63 0.36 5.72
N SER A 307 -4.82 0.88 6.06
CA SER A 307 -5.77 1.46 5.12
C SER A 307 -6.68 2.47 5.82
N GLU A 308 -7.03 3.57 5.16
CA GLU A 308 -8.00 4.55 5.68
C GLU A 308 -9.45 4.22 5.26
N ASP A 309 -9.63 3.58 4.11
CA ASP A 309 -10.91 3.43 3.42
C ASP A 309 -11.36 1.98 3.20
N LEU A 310 -10.53 1.02 3.65
CA LEU A 310 -10.63 -0.43 3.44
C LEU A 310 -10.40 -0.88 2.00
N ILE A 311 -10.09 0.04 1.08
CA ILE A 311 -9.87 -0.20 -0.35
C ILE A 311 -8.38 -0.24 -0.63
N ASN A 312 -7.69 0.84 -0.25
CA ASN A 312 -6.29 1.05 -0.52
C ASN A 312 -5.47 0.54 0.68
N TRP A 313 -4.80 -0.60 0.50
CA TRP A 313 -3.99 -1.24 1.53
C TRP A 313 -2.51 -1.08 1.22
N GLU A 314 -1.80 -0.47 2.16
CA GLU A 314 -0.37 -0.23 2.06
C GLU A 314 0.40 -1.15 2.99
N LEU A 315 1.44 -1.81 2.48
CA LEU A 315 2.41 -2.51 3.33
C LEU A 315 3.29 -1.48 4.06
N GLN A 316 3.27 -1.52 5.39
CA GLN A 316 4.04 -0.62 6.25
C GLN A 316 5.37 -1.26 6.69
N LYS A 317 5.37 -2.58 6.92
CA LYS A 317 6.56 -3.33 7.36
C LYS A 317 6.39 -4.84 7.17
N ILE A 318 7.46 -5.54 6.83
CA ILE A 318 7.59 -7.00 7.01
C ILE A 318 8.26 -7.23 8.38
N PHE A 319 7.48 -7.62 9.39
CA PHE A 319 7.99 -7.71 10.75
C PHE A 319 8.65 -9.05 11.08
N ILE A 320 8.35 -10.11 10.32
CA ILE A 320 8.95 -11.44 10.49
C ILE A 320 9.05 -12.16 9.15
N PHE A 321 10.14 -12.87 8.94
CA PHE A 321 10.37 -13.65 7.71
C PHE A 321 11.21 -14.90 7.97
N THR A 322 11.03 -15.91 7.11
CA THR A 322 11.91 -17.07 6.97
C THR A 322 11.99 -17.48 5.50
N GLU A 323 13.17 -17.86 5.02
CA GLU A 323 13.37 -18.40 3.67
C GLU A 323 12.89 -19.86 3.52
N ASN A 324 12.67 -20.57 4.64
CA ASN A 324 12.40 -22.00 4.68
C ASN A 324 10.97 -22.36 4.25
N LEU A 325 10.68 -22.25 2.95
CA LEU A 325 9.40 -22.65 2.36
C LEU A 325 9.19 -24.18 2.42
N ASP A 326 7.93 -24.59 2.42
CA ASP A 326 7.51 -26.00 2.36
C ASP A 326 8.14 -26.73 1.17
N ASN A 327 9.05 -27.66 1.47
CA ASN A 327 9.75 -28.49 0.49
C ASN A 327 9.16 -29.90 0.33
N GLY A 328 7.89 -30.08 0.70
CA GLY A 328 7.17 -31.36 0.60
C GLY A 328 7.44 -32.32 1.76
N SER A 329 8.32 -31.96 2.70
CA SER A 329 8.55 -32.72 3.94
C SER A 329 8.51 -31.83 5.18
N PHE A 330 8.83 -30.55 5.06
CA PHE A 330 8.79 -29.57 6.13
C PHE A 330 8.76 -28.16 5.53
N GLY A 331 8.10 -27.24 6.21
CA GLY A 331 8.16 -25.82 5.92
C GLY A 331 7.88 -25.03 7.18
N GLU A 332 8.59 -23.92 7.33
CA GLU A 332 8.30 -22.96 8.38
C GLU A 332 7.11 -22.09 8.01
N GLY A 333 6.47 -21.48 9.01
CA GLY A 333 5.45 -20.49 8.74
C GLY A 333 4.94 -19.79 9.99
N PHE A 334 4.67 -18.50 9.84
CA PHE A 334 4.09 -17.61 10.82
C PHE A 334 2.75 -17.16 10.27
N GLN A 335 1.63 -17.36 10.97
CA GLN A 335 0.33 -17.14 10.34
C GLN A 335 -0.78 -16.93 11.35
N TYR A 336 -1.99 -16.70 10.83
CA TYR A 336 -3.20 -16.54 11.65
C TYR A 336 -2.97 -15.43 12.70
N PHE A 337 -2.17 -14.43 12.36
CA PHE A 337 -1.82 -13.35 13.27
C PHE A 337 -3.10 -12.76 13.84
N ASN A 338 -3.21 -12.81 15.15
CA ASN A 338 -4.22 -12.08 15.90
C ASN A 338 -3.50 -11.12 16.83
N PHE A 339 -4.04 -9.92 16.97
CA PHE A 339 -3.35 -8.86 17.68
C PHE A 339 -4.32 -7.99 18.47
N ASP A 340 -3.76 -7.27 19.44
CA ASP A 340 -4.43 -6.20 20.17
C ASP A 340 -3.47 -5.02 20.33
N PHE A 341 -3.97 -3.88 20.78
CA PHE A 341 -3.18 -2.67 21.01
C PHE A 341 -2.88 -2.49 22.50
N ASP A 342 -1.60 -2.34 22.86
CA ASP A 342 -1.17 -1.92 24.20
C ASP A 342 -0.53 -0.53 24.10
N GLY A 343 -1.35 0.52 24.19
CA GLY A 343 -0.90 1.90 23.99
C GLY A 343 -0.40 2.14 22.56
N ASP A 344 0.92 2.33 22.42
CA ASP A 344 1.60 2.55 21.14
C ASP A 344 2.13 1.25 20.49
N ASP A 345 2.07 0.14 21.22
CA ASP A 345 2.56 -1.15 20.75
C ASP A 345 1.43 -2.03 20.22
N MET A 346 1.74 -2.85 19.23
CA MET A 346 0.89 -3.94 18.76
C MET A 346 1.40 -5.26 19.34
N VAL A 347 0.54 -5.98 20.07
CA VAL A 347 0.86 -7.29 20.67
C VAL A 347 0.24 -8.41 19.83
N ILE A 348 1.03 -9.43 19.49
CA ILE A 348 0.67 -10.38 18.43
C ILE A 348 0.82 -11.81 18.95
N ALA A 349 -0.20 -12.63 18.70
CA ALA A 349 -0.11 -14.07 18.80
C ALA A 349 -0.06 -14.68 17.39
N SER A 350 0.96 -15.51 17.15
CA SER A 350 1.17 -16.22 15.88
C SER A 350 0.97 -17.71 16.07
N ARG A 351 0.33 -18.32 15.08
CA ARG A 351 0.38 -19.76 14.86
C ARG A 351 1.68 -20.06 14.11
N THR A 352 2.55 -20.85 14.69
CA THR A 352 3.94 -20.96 14.21
C THR A 352 4.33 -22.41 13.97
N ALA A 353 4.71 -22.72 12.73
CA ALA A 353 5.38 -23.97 12.36
C ALA A 353 6.88 -23.70 12.31
N PHE A 354 7.64 -24.36 13.18
CA PHE A 354 9.09 -24.16 13.27
C PHE A 354 9.82 -25.44 13.68
N ASP A 355 11.07 -25.60 13.24
CA ASP A 355 11.91 -26.72 13.67
C ASP A 355 12.49 -26.45 15.06
N VAL A 356 12.16 -27.31 16.01
CA VAL A 356 12.61 -27.22 17.40
C VAL A 356 13.34 -28.49 17.86
N GLY A 357 13.82 -29.34 16.96
CA GLY A 357 14.43 -30.60 17.41
C GLY A 357 15.01 -31.52 16.34
N GLY A 358 14.87 -31.19 15.05
CA GLY A 358 15.32 -32.04 13.95
C GLY A 358 14.53 -33.35 13.83
N GLY A 359 14.76 -34.12 12.74
CA GLY A 359 14.19 -35.46 12.58
C GLY A 359 12.69 -35.52 12.23
N ASP A 360 11.99 -36.53 12.74
CA ASP A 360 10.57 -36.82 12.43
C ASP A 360 9.57 -35.91 13.17
N GLU A 361 10.03 -35.12 14.16
CA GLU A 361 9.23 -34.25 15.02
C GLU A 361 9.06 -32.82 14.47
N LYS A 362 9.36 -32.63 13.18
CA LYS A 362 9.12 -31.37 12.46
C LYS A 362 7.65 -31.20 12.08
N PRO A 363 7.08 -29.98 12.11
CA PRO A 363 5.75 -29.73 11.58
C PRO A 363 5.71 -30.08 10.07
N PRO A 364 4.62 -30.66 9.54
CA PRO A 364 4.61 -31.13 8.15
C PRO A 364 4.56 -30.01 7.11
N ARG A 365 4.06 -28.84 7.48
CA ARG A 365 3.97 -27.66 6.61
C ARG A 365 3.65 -26.43 7.45
N GLY A 366 3.78 -25.26 6.85
CA GLY A 366 3.47 -23.97 7.48
C GLY A 366 2.14 -24.01 8.23
N HIS A 367 1.04 -24.44 7.61
CA HIS A 367 -0.28 -24.50 8.27
C HIS A 367 -0.29 -25.39 9.53
N ASP A 368 0.31 -26.58 9.48
CA ASP A 368 0.15 -27.59 10.52
C ASP A 368 1.21 -27.42 11.62
N SER A 369 1.01 -26.38 12.43
CA SER A 369 1.94 -25.83 13.41
C SER A 369 2.04 -26.60 14.73
N ASN A 370 3.26 -26.61 15.27
CA ASN A 370 3.64 -27.16 16.58
C ASN A 370 3.75 -26.09 17.69
N LEU A 371 3.82 -24.81 17.33
CA LEU A 371 4.04 -23.71 18.28
C LEU A 371 2.95 -22.63 18.21
N MET A 372 2.80 -21.94 19.35
CA MET A 372 2.20 -20.62 19.43
C MET A 372 3.27 -19.67 19.95
N THR A 373 3.53 -18.57 19.22
CA THR A 373 4.56 -17.59 19.57
C THR A 373 3.97 -16.20 19.76
N PHE A 374 4.59 -15.42 20.63
CA PHE A 374 4.29 -14.03 20.90
C PHE A 374 5.28 -13.12 20.16
N HIS A 375 4.76 -12.08 19.54
CA HIS A 375 5.53 -11.02 18.89
C HIS A 375 4.99 -9.66 19.30
N LYS A 376 5.81 -8.62 19.09
CA LYS A 376 5.42 -7.23 19.32
C LYS A 376 5.93 -6.36 18.18
N ILE A 377 5.14 -5.40 17.74
CA ILE A 377 5.60 -4.29 16.90
C ILE A 377 5.51 -3.03 17.75
N GLU A 378 6.67 -2.48 18.11
CA GLU A 378 6.76 -1.28 18.93
C GLU A 378 6.39 -0.05 18.09
N ASN A 379 5.67 0.89 18.69
CA ASN A 379 5.24 2.14 18.02
C ASN A 379 4.62 1.88 16.64
N PHE A 380 3.71 0.91 16.53
CA PHE A 380 3.25 0.38 15.23
C PHE A 380 2.66 1.45 14.28
N ARG A 381 2.19 2.58 14.84
CA ARG A 381 1.67 3.73 14.07
C ARG A 381 2.76 4.46 13.28
N GLN A 382 4.01 4.33 13.70
CA GLN A 382 5.20 4.88 13.06
C GLN A 382 6.07 3.78 12.44
N ALA A 383 5.57 2.54 12.38
CA ALA A 383 6.33 1.45 11.81
C ALA A 383 6.58 1.71 10.33
N SER A 384 7.86 1.65 9.95
CA SER A 384 8.34 1.77 8.59
C SER A 384 9.31 0.61 8.27
N PRO A 385 9.55 0.32 6.99
CA PRO A 385 10.56 -0.66 6.64
C PRO A 385 11.96 -0.15 7.00
N GLU A 386 12.82 -1.08 7.39
CA GLU A 386 14.24 -0.81 7.65
C GLU A 386 15.07 -1.56 6.61
N HIS A 387 15.32 -0.91 5.46
CA HIS A 387 16.07 -1.53 4.39
C HIS A 387 17.58 -1.36 4.52
N PHE A 388 18.29 -2.37 4.01
CA PHE A 388 19.73 -2.32 3.81
C PHE A 388 20.08 -3.02 2.50
N LEU A 389 21.26 -2.66 1.99
CA LEU A 389 21.82 -3.16 0.75
C LEU A 389 23.00 -4.08 1.04
N VAL A 390 23.11 -5.17 0.29
CA VAL A 390 24.21 -6.11 0.38
C VAL A 390 24.83 -6.27 -1.00
N ILE A 391 26.15 -6.12 -1.06
CA ILE A 391 26.91 -6.37 -2.29
C ILE A 391 26.92 -7.88 -2.58
N ASP A 392 26.44 -8.26 -3.76
CA ASP A 392 26.55 -9.61 -4.32
C ASP A 392 27.53 -9.59 -5.51
N SER A 393 28.81 -9.45 -5.21
CA SER A 393 29.86 -9.39 -6.24
C SER A 393 29.93 -10.66 -7.09
N ALA A 394 29.44 -11.81 -6.59
CA ALA A 394 29.48 -13.07 -7.32
C ALA A 394 28.50 -13.07 -8.51
N ASN A 395 27.35 -12.42 -8.34
CA ASN A 395 26.35 -12.28 -9.39
C ASN A 395 26.37 -10.89 -10.07
N GLY A 396 27.26 -9.99 -9.63
CA GLY A 396 27.35 -8.64 -10.17
C GLY A 396 26.15 -7.78 -9.80
N ASP A 397 25.60 -7.96 -8.59
CA ASP A 397 24.37 -7.33 -8.14
C ASP A 397 24.54 -6.64 -6.77
N VAL A 398 23.56 -5.82 -6.41
CA VAL A 398 23.37 -5.30 -5.06
C VAL A 398 21.95 -5.68 -4.65
N LEU A 399 21.82 -6.49 -3.60
CA LEU A 399 20.55 -6.99 -3.13
C LEU A 399 19.97 -6.08 -2.05
N ARG A 400 18.66 -5.88 -2.05
CA ARG A 400 17.91 -5.16 -1.02
C ARG A 400 17.27 -6.14 -0.05
N PHE A 401 17.38 -5.85 1.24
CA PHE A 401 16.74 -6.60 2.32
C PHE A 401 15.96 -5.67 3.23
N GLU A 402 14.97 -6.22 3.93
CA GLU A 402 14.29 -5.58 5.07
C GLU A 402 14.64 -6.30 6.36
N LYS A 403 15.02 -5.55 7.40
CA LYS A 403 15.28 -6.12 8.73
C LYS A 403 13.98 -6.64 9.35
N THR A 404 14.01 -7.88 9.83
CA THR A 404 12.85 -8.50 10.52
C THR A 404 13.24 -9.10 11.87
N GLN A 405 12.26 -9.63 12.61
CA GLN A 405 12.48 -10.26 13.92
C GLN A 405 13.16 -11.64 13.85
N HIS A 406 13.38 -12.22 12.66
CA HIS A 406 14.00 -13.53 12.52
C HIS A 406 15.10 -13.58 11.46
N GLN A 407 14.73 -13.69 10.18
CA GLN A 407 15.64 -13.57 9.05
C GLN A 407 15.30 -12.30 8.27
N ASP A 408 16.30 -11.64 7.73
CA ASP A 408 16.06 -10.46 6.91
C ASP A 408 15.33 -10.85 5.62
N ALA A 409 14.28 -10.11 5.28
CA ALA A 409 13.43 -10.41 4.14
C ALA A 409 14.10 -9.93 2.84
N PRO A 410 14.40 -10.82 1.88
CA PRO A 410 14.95 -10.41 0.60
C PRO A 410 13.88 -9.73 -0.24
N LEU A 411 14.23 -8.57 -0.80
CA LEU A 411 13.38 -7.77 -1.70
C LEU A 411 13.86 -7.78 -3.15
N GLY A 412 14.88 -8.58 -3.45
CA GLY A 412 15.48 -8.70 -4.79
C GLY A 412 16.58 -7.68 -5.05
N SER A 413 16.90 -7.48 -6.33
CA SER A 413 17.92 -6.52 -6.76
C SER A 413 17.52 -5.09 -6.39
N PHE A 414 18.47 -4.35 -5.83
CA PHE A 414 18.34 -2.92 -5.56
C PHE A 414 18.30 -2.13 -6.85
N THR A 415 19.22 -2.41 -7.78
CA THR A 415 19.34 -1.65 -9.03
C THR A 415 18.23 -2.02 -9.99
N LEU A 416 17.44 -1.03 -10.41
CA LEU A 416 16.37 -1.19 -11.38
C LEU A 416 16.93 -1.02 -12.80
N GLY A 417 16.73 -2.03 -13.64
CA GLY A 417 17.31 -2.10 -14.99
C GLY A 417 18.50 -3.05 -15.07
N SER A 418 18.89 -3.42 -16.29
CA SER A 418 19.93 -4.43 -16.54
C SER A 418 21.25 -3.86 -17.07
N THR A 419 21.25 -2.60 -17.52
CA THR A 419 22.44 -1.91 -18.02
C THR A 419 22.46 -0.44 -17.61
N PHE A 420 23.64 0.08 -17.29
CA PHE A 420 23.91 1.43 -16.84
C PHE A 420 25.01 2.03 -17.74
N GLU A 421 24.65 2.96 -18.63
CA GLU A 421 25.45 3.39 -19.79
C GLU A 421 25.78 2.24 -20.76
N GLY A 422 24.78 1.41 -21.06
CA GLY A 422 24.90 0.33 -22.03
C GLY A 422 25.77 -0.86 -21.57
N GLN A 423 26.17 -0.90 -20.31
CA GLN A 423 26.93 -2.01 -19.71
C GLN A 423 26.23 -2.53 -18.46
N PRO A 424 26.24 -3.85 -18.19
CA PRO A 424 25.71 -4.38 -16.94
C PRO A 424 26.53 -3.90 -15.73
N LEU A 425 25.95 -4.01 -14.54
CA LEU A 425 26.71 -3.82 -13.31
C LEU A 425 27.85 -4.84 -13.28
N ASN A 426 29.06 -4.34 -13.06
CA ASN A 426 30.30 -5.11 -13.10
C ASN A 426 30.95 -5.06 -11.72
N ASN A 427 30.94 -6.20 -11.04
CA ASN A 427 31.61 -6.46 -9.76
C ASN A 427 31.52 -5.27 -8.79
N PRO A 428 30.34 -4.98 -8.20
CA PRO A 428 30.21 -3.97 -7.17
C PRO A 428 31.17 -4.29 -6.00
N GLU A 429 31.86 -3.27 -5.51
CA GLU A 429 32.92 -3.37 -4.49
C GLU A 429 32.58 -2.60 -3.21
N ALA A 430 31.94 -1.43 -3.34
CA ALA A 430 31.59 -0.60 -2.20
C ALA A 430 30.32 0.22 -2.46
N LEU A 431 29.59 0.55 -1.39
CA LEU A 431 28.37 1.34 -1.41
C LEU A 431 28.53 2.61 -0.56
N ALA A 432 27.83 3.67 -0.92
CA ALA A 432 27.65 4.88 -0.10
C ALA A 432 26.23 5.42 -0.30
N GLN A 433 25.71 6.19 0.66
CA GLN A 433 24.48 6.98 0.49
C GLN A 433 24.73 8.40 0.99
N ASP A 434 24.26 9.40 0.24
CA ASP A 434 24.38 10.81 0.63
C ASP A 434 23.16 11.33 1.40
N ASP A 435 23.22 12.59 1.82
CA ASP A 435 22.16 13.23 2.61
C ASP A 435 20.85 13.44 1.82
N ASN A 436 20.87 13.35 0.49
CA ASN A 436 19.68 13.40 -0.36
C ASN A 436 19.03 12.01 -0.52
N GLY A 437 19.69 10.96 -0.04
CA GLY A 437 19.26 9.57 -0.18
C GLY A 437 19.78 8.90 -1.46
N ASP A 438 20.60 9.56 -2.27
CA ASP A 438 21.20 8.97 -3.47
C ASP A 438 22.22 7.91 -3.06
N VAL A 439 22.12 6.73 -3.67
CA VAL A 439 22.97 5.57 -3.44
C VAL A 439 24.04 5.48 -4.53
N TYR A 440 25.29 5.35 -4.10
CA TYR A 440 26.46 5.25 -4.97
C TYR A 440 27.02 3.84 -4.91
N ILE A 441 27.22 3.23 -6.07
CA ILE A 441 27.86 1.92 -6.21
C ILE A 441 29.22 2.11 -6.88
N ARG A 442 30.30 1.81 -6.18
CA ARG A 442 31.64 1.75 -6.76
C ARG A 442 31.95 0.35 -7.27
N GLN A 443 32.35 0.27 -8.52
CA GLN A 443 32.74 -0.95 -9.20
C GLN A 443 34.25 -1.21 -9.05
N GLN A 444 34.69 -2.46 -9.17
CA GLN A 444 36.12 -2.82 -9.09
C GLN A 444 37.02 -2.11 -10.12
N ASN A 445 36.47 -1.67 -11.26
CA ASN A 445 37.20 -0.90 -12.27
C ASN A 445 37.32 0.59 -11.90
N GLY A 446 36.79 1.02 -10.76
CA GLY A 446 36.79 2.40 -10.28
C GLY A 446 35.61 3.26 -10.74
N LYS A 447 34.74 2.77 -11.62
CA LYS A 447 33.53 3.48 -12.05
C LYS A 447 32.55 3.60 -10.88
N ILE A 448 31.91 4.76 -10.75
CA ILE A 448 30.86 5.03 -9.77
C ILE A 448 29.56 5.24 -10.52
N LEU A 449 28.53 4.52 -10.09
CA LEU A 449 27.15 4.68 -10.57
C LEU A 449 26.30 5.24 -9.44
N ARG A 450 25.40 6.18 -9.77
CA ARG A 450 24.49 6.80 -8.81
C ARG A 450 23.05 6.37 -9.10
N PHE A 451 22.33 6.06 -8.03
CA PHE A 451 20.93 5.63 -8.03
C PHE A 451 20.15 6.45 -7.01
N ASP A 452 18.85 6.61 -7.20
CA ASP A 452 17.98 7.09 -6.11
C ASP A 452 17.78 5.97 -5.05
N ALA A 453 17.19 6.31 -3.90
CA ALA A 453 16.85 5.32 -2.86
C ALA A 453 15.85 4.24 -3.33
N LEU A 454 15.09 4.51 -4.40
CA LEU A 454 14.17 3.56 -5.02
C LEU A 454 14.92 2.54 -5.89
N GLY A 455 16.17 2.80 -6.27
CA GLY A 455 17.01 1.93 -7.08
C GLY A 455 17.07 2.31 -8.56
N ASN A 456 16.48 3.44 -8.96
CA ASN A 456 16.56 3.94 -10.33
C ASN A 456 17.93 4.57 -10.59
N TYR A 457 18.54 4.21 -11.70
CA TYR A 457 19.79 4.78 -12.17
C TYR A 457 19.64 6.25 -12.54
N ILE A 458 20.52 7.09 -12.01
CA ILE A 458 20.59 8.52 -12.29
C ILE A 458 21.68 8.79 -13.33
N ASP A 459 22.95 8.62 -12.95
CA ASP A 459 24.14 8.91 -13.77
C ASP A 459 25.41 8.20 -13.26
N SER A 460 26.57 8.52 -13.85
CA SER A 460 27.89 8.00 -13.44
C SER A 460 28.86 9.13 -13.05
N PRO A 461 28.84 9.60 -11.79
CA PRO A 461 29.66 10.72 -11.36
C PRO A 461 31.13 10.33 -11.18
N ALA A 462 32.04 11.33 -11.23
CA ALA A 462 33.47 11.10 -11.00
C ALA A 462 33.83 10.80 -9.53
N SER A 463 32.96 11.19 -8.58
CA SER A 463 33.16 11.01 -7.15
C SER A 463 31.83 10.92 -6.40
N SER A 464 31.82 10.26 -5.25
CA SER A 464 30.70 10.28 -4.29
C SER A 464 30.91 11.37 -3.23
N PRO A 465 29.88 12.14 -2.86
CA PRO A 465 29.93 13.06 -1.72
C PRO A 465 29.95 12.30 -0.37
N ALA A 466 29.48 11.06 -0.35
CA ALA A 466 29.46 10.18 0.81
C ALA A 466 30.63 9.18 0.81
N ALA A 467 31.05 8.77 2.02
CA ALA A 467 32.13 7.80 2.20
C ALA A 467 31.67 6.38 1.85
N PHE A 468 32.49 5.68 1.06
CA PHE A 468 32.24 4.29 0.68
C PHE A 468 32.55 3.31 1.81
N GLN A 469 31.70 2.27 1.94
CA GLN A 469 31.94 1.10 2.78
C GLN A 469 31.71 -0.20 2.00
N SER A 470 32.34 -1.28 2.45
CA SER A 470 32.22 -2.62 1.84
C SER A 470 31.18 -3.47 2.56
N GLY A 471 30.57 -4.41 1.82
CA GLY A 471 29.62 -5.37 2.36
C GLY A 471 28.19 -4.81 2.40
N GLN A 472 27.74 -4.41 3.59
CA GLN A 472 26.37 -3.95 3.84
C GLN A 472 26.31 -2.42 4.01
N LEU A 473 25.24 -1.82 3.51
CA LEU A 473 24.87 -0.42 3.74
C LEU A 473 23.42 -0.34 4.21
N ASP A 474 23.20 0.06 5.46
CA ASP A 474 21.87 0.51 5.90
C ASP A 474 21.50 1.79 5.15
N ILE A 475 20.28 1.87 4.61
CA ILE A 475 19.85 3.02 3.79
C ILE A 475 18.69 3.77 4.43
N SER A 476 18.69 5.09 4.26
CA SER A 476 17.47 5.88 4.44
C SER A 476 16.46 5.48 3.38
N GLN A 477 15.19 5.38 3.81
CA GLN A 477 14.09 5.06 2.92
C GLN A 477 13.87 6.19 1.91
N PRO A 478 13.28 5.90 0.73
CA PRO A 478 12.75 6.92 -0.15
C PRO A 478 11.83 7.89 0.61
N ALA A 479 11.75 9.14 0.14
CA ALA A 479 10.82 10.10 0.69
C ALA A 479 9.38 9.57 0.65
N GLU A 480 8.58 9.95 1.64
CA GLU A 480 7.17 9.54 1.71
C GLU A 480 6.43 9.99 0.44
N GLY A 481 5.55 9.13 -0.08
CA GLY A 481 4.80 9.37 -1.31
C GLY A 481 5.54 8.99 -2.61
N GLU A 482 6.83 8.68 -2.58
CA GLU A 482 7.58 8.28 -3.77
C GLU A 482 7.32 6.81 -4.14
N LYS A 483 6.67 6.57 -5.29
CA LYS A 483 6.31 5.22 -5.77
C LYS A 483 7.01 4.92 -7.09
N ALA A 484 7.92 3.94 -7.12
CA ALA A 484 8.68 3.61 -8.33
C ALA A 484 8.11 2.39 -9.05
N TRP A 485 8.01 2.49 -10.38
CA TRP A 485 7.77 1.34 -11.23
C TRP A 485 9.01 0.42 -11.26
N THR A 486 8.85 -0.85 -10.92
CA THR A 486 9.96 -1.81 -10.81
C THR A 486 9.97 -2.85 -11.92
N LYS A 487 8.88 -2.98 -12.69
CA LYS A 487 8.80 -3.97 -13.76
C LYS A 487 9.69 -3.58 -14.94
N SER A 488 10.48 -4.52 -15.44
CA SER A 488 11.44 -4.29 -16.52
C SER A 488 10.85 -4.08 -17.92
N GLY A 489 9.54 -3.96 -18.04
CA GLY A 489 8.82 -3.83 -19.31
C GLY A 489 7.35 -3.49 -19.08
N SER A 490 6.51 -3.79 -20.07
CA SER A 490 5.09 -3.47 -20.02
C SER A 490 4.35 -4.21 -18.90
N GLY A 491 3.40 -3.55 -18.26
CA GLY A 491 2.65 -4.10 -17.14
C GLY A 491 1.37 -3.32 -16.85
N ASN A 492 0.66 -3.76 -15.82
CA ASN A 492 -0.55 -3.11 -15.36
C ASN A 492 -0.23 -2.17 -14.18
N TRP A 493 -0.70 -0.92 -14.25
CA TRP A 493 -0.66 0.04 -13.14
C TRP A 493 -1.31 -0.53 -11.87
N GLU A 494 -2.42 -1.26 -12.00
CA GLU A 494 -3.17 -1.84 -10.87
C GLU A 494 -2.42 -2.93 -10.09
N ASP A 495 -1.50 -3.62 -10.74
CA ASP A 495 -0.78 -4.72 -10.11
C ASP A 495 0.32 -4.16 -9.21
N LEU A 496 0.08 -4.20 -7.89
CA LEU A 496 0.99 -3.68 -6.87
C LEU A 496 2.39 -4.29 -6.98
N THR A 497 2.55 -5.50 -7.55
CA THR A 497 3.88 -6.12 -7.69
C THR A 497 4.76 -5.46 -8.76
N ASN A 498 4.20 -4.59 -9.60
CA ASN A 498 4.95 -3.76 -10.54
C ASN A 498 5.48 -2.46 -9.91
N TRP A 499 5.17 -2.21 -8.63
CA TRP A 499 5.57 -1.03 -7.88
C TRP A 499 6.48 -1.40 -6.71
N TYR A 500 7.43 -0.53 -6.42
CA TYR A 500 8.35 -0.68 -5.31
C TYR A 500 7.58 -0.85 -4.00
N TYR A 501 7.94 -1.89 -3.25
CA TYR A 501 7.35 -2.24 -1.96
C TYR A 501 5.80 -2.33 -1.98
N TRP A 502 5.24 -2.76 -3.11
CA TRP A 502 3.79 -2.83 -3.35
C TRP A 502 3.03 -1.50 -3.18
N GLY A 503 3.74 -0.37 -3.20
CA GLY A 503 3.17 0.97 -3.10
C GLY A 503 2.84 1.51 -4.48
N ARG A 504 1.60 1.33 -4.94
CA ARG A 504 1.09 1.98 -6.16
C ARG A 504 0.63 3.41 -5.83
N PRO A 505 0.91 4.40 -6.69
CA PRO A 505 0.40 5.76 -6.50
C PRO A 505 -1.10 5.86 -6.80
N GLU A 506 -1.86 6.38 -5.84
CA GLU A 506 -3.33 6.44 -5.82
C GLU A 506 -3.93 7.64 -5.08
N ASN A 507 -3.11 8.55 -4.54
CA ASN A 507 -3.60 9.73 -3.84
C ASN A 507 -2.78 11.01 -4.10
N ASN A 508 -3.30 12.13 -3.60
CA ASN A 508 -2.80 13.49 -3.83
C ASN A 508 -1.48 13.84 -3.13
N SER A 509 -0.87 12.89 -2.41
CA SER A 509 0.49 13.01 -1.86
C SER A 509 1.53 12.19 -2.63
N GLU A 510 1.09 11.32 -3.55
CA GLU A 510 1.94 10.28 -4.15
C GLU A 510 2.42 10.62 -5.56
N THR A 511 3.71 10.39 -5.81
CA THR A 511 4.37 10.62 -7.09
C THR A 511 4.72 9.30 -7.76
N ALA A 512 4.32 9.14 -9.01
CA ALA A 512 4.69 7.99 -9.84
C ALA A 512 6.04 8.21 -10.51
N ASN A 513 7.02 7.36 -10.20
CA ASN A 513 8.37 7.42 -10.75
C ASN A 513 8.61 6.30 -11.76
N PHE A 514 8.76 6.67 -13.02
CA PHE A 514 9.16 5.82 -14.13
C PHE A 514 10.65 6.01 -14.42
N GLY A 515 11.48 5.34 -13.62
CA GLY A 515 12.93 5.37 -13.76
C GLY A 515 13.49 4.25 -14.62
N SER A 516 14.67 3.73 -14.28
CA SER A 516 15.48 2.88 -15.16
C SER A 516 15.06 1.41 -15.25
N ALA A 517 13.93 1.03 -14.67
CA ALA A 517 13.49 -0.37 -14.65
C ALA A 517 13.34 -0.97 -16.05
N ALA A 518 12.68 -0.27 -16.97
CA ALA A 518 12.47 -0.75 -18.34
C ALA A 518 13.74 -0.61 -19.19
N GLY A 519 14.19 -1.71 -19.80
CA GLY A 519 15.34 -1.74 -20.72
C GLY A 519 14.98 -1.57 -22.20
N SER A 520 13.70 -1.41 -22.50
CA SER A 520 13.14 -1.16 -23.83
C SER A 520 11.81 -0.43 -23.68
N PRO A 521 11.24 0.16 -24.75
CA PRO A 521 9.93 0.80 -24.67
C PRO A 521 8.88 -0.07 -23.99
N ALA A 522 8.14 0.51 -23.04
CA ALA A 522 7.23 -0.21 -22.16
C ALA A 522 5.88 0.50 -22.04
N SER A 523 4.80 -0.27 -22.10
CA SER A 523 3.44 0.24 -21.90
C SER A 523 2.94 -0.05 -20.49
N VAL A 524 2.38 0.94 -19.83
CA VAL A 524 1.76 0.83 -18.52
C VAL A 524 0.25 0.99 -18.70
N SER A 525 -0.50 -0.09 -18.44
CA SER A 525 -1.95 -0.11 -18.64
C SER A 525 -2.69 0.43 -17.41
N LEU A 526 -3.57 1.41 -17.60
CA LEU A 526 -4.49 1.94 -16.59
C LEU A 526 -5.92 1.52 -16.94
N ASN A 527 -6.55 0.66 -16.12
CA ASN A 527 -7.91 0.18 -16.38
C ASN A 527 -9.00 0.95 -15.63
N LYS A 528 -8.60 1.92 -14.80
CA LYS A 528 -9.47 2.81 -14.04
C LYS A 528 -8.83 4.19 -13.89
N ASP A 529 -9.59 5.12 -13.35
CA ASP A 529 -9.15 6.49 -13.08
C ASP A 529 -8.27 6.54 -11.82
N TYR A 530 -7.21 7.35 -11.87
CA TYR A 530 -6.33 7.60 -10.73
C TYR A 530 -6.20 9.10 -10.46
N ALA A 531 -6.23 9.48 -9.19
CA ALA A 531 -5.87 10.83 -8.75
C ALA A 531 -4.51 10.76 -8.03
N ILE A 532 -3.50 11.43 -8.58
CA ILE A 532 -2.12 11.38 -8.07
C ILE A 532 -1.50 12.78 -8.02
N LYS A 533 -0.43 12.93 -7.23
CA LYS A 533 0.27 14.21 -7.10
C LYS A 533 1.03 14.60 -8.35
N SER A 534 1.92 13.72 -8.81
CA SER A 534 2.92 14.03 -9.84
C SER A 534 3.36 12.76 -10.58
N ILE A 535 4.00 12.95 -11.74
CA ILE A 535 4.68 11.89 -12.49
C ILE A 535 6.11 12.35 -12.81
N ARG A 536 7.09 11.43 -12.69
CA ARG A 536 8.46 11.65 -13.13
C ARG A 536 8.92 10.55 -14.07
N PHE A 537 9.50 10.94 -15.20
CA PHE A 537 10.15 10.05 -16.16
C PHE A 537 11.65 10.31 -16.14
N ASN A 538 12.43 9.24 -15.93
CA ASN A 538 13.88 9.30 -15.94
C ASN A 538 14.48 8.04 -16.58
N ASN A 539 14.15 7.79 -17.85
CA ASN A 539 14.61 6.61 -18.58
C ASN A 539 14.81 6.93 -20.06
N ASP A 540 15.90 6.45 -20.65
CA ASP A 540 16.12 6.57 -22.09
C ASP A 540 15.13 5.73 -22.90
N SER A 541 14.62 4.64 -22.31
CA SER A 541 13.53 3.85 -22.88
C SER A 541 12.18 4.52 -22.60
N GLY A 542 11.40 4.72 -23.66
CA GLY A 542 10.08 5.34 -23.56
C GLY A 542 9.09 4.54 -22.73
N TYR A 543 8.27 5.26 -21.95
CA TYR A 543 7.11 4.73 -21.24
C TYR A 543 5.86 5.29 -21.88
N THR A 544 4.88 4.43 -22.16
CA THR A 544 3.55 4.83 -22.65
C THR A 544 2.49 4.49 -21.61
N LEU A 545 1.87 5.50 -21.00
CA LEU A 545 0.72 5.31 -20.10
C LEU A 545 -0.56 5.26 -20.93
N GLN A 546 -1.24 4.11 -20.97
CA GLN A 546 -2.38 3.88 -21.87
C GLN A 546 -3.49 3.05 -21.21
N GLY A 547 -4.69 3.05 -21.78
CA GLY A 547 -5.79 2.20 -21.32
C GLY A 547 -7.12 2.95 -21.27
N PRO A 548 -8.20 2.31 -20.78
CA PRO A 548 -9.51 2.95 -20.68
C PRO A 548 -9.65 3.92 -19.49
N GLY A 549 -8.69 3.94 -18.56
CA GLY A 549 -8.67 4.86 -17.42
C GLY A 549 -8.15 6.26 -17.77
N SER A 550 -7.95 7.06 -16.73
CA SER A 550 -7.46 8.45 -16.82
C SER A 550 -6.53 8.79 -15.64
N ILE A 551 -5.85 9.94 -15.75
CA ILE A 551 -5.04 10.51 -14.68
C ILE A 551 -5.57 11.89 -14.33
N THR A 552 -5.93 12.07 -13.06
CA THR A 552 -6.23 13.37 -12.46
C THR A 552 -5.03 13.83 -11.65
N PHE A 553 -4.51 15.01 -11.94
CA PHE A 553 -3.48 15.64 -11.12
C PHE A 553 -4.12 16.43 -9.98
N GLU A 554 -3.92 15.95 -8.76
CA GLU A 554 -4.38 16.56 -7.52
C GLU A 554 -3.26 16.52 -6.49
N SER A 555 -3.02 17.62 -5.78
CA SER A 555 -1.87 17.81 -4.90
C SER A 555 -2.30 18.39 -3.56
N ASP A 556 -1.83 17.77 -2.48
CA ASP A 556 -1.94 18.26 -1.11
C ASP A 556 -1.10 19.55 -0.86
N THR A 557 -0.18 19.88 -1.77
CA THR A 557 0.66 21.09 -1.73
C THR A 557 0.31 22.10 -2.84
N TYR A 558 -0.94 22.08 -3.34
CA TYR A 558 -1.49 22.96 -4.37
C TYR A 558 -0.93 22.85 -5.80
N GLN A 559 0.27 22.29 -5.97
CA GLN A 559 0.98 22.20 -7.24
C GLN A 559 1.35 20.74 -7.55
N SER A 560 1.08 20.34 -8.78
CA SER A 560 1.47 19.06 -9.39
C SER A 560 2.63 19.27 -10.37
N VAL A 561 3.35 18.19 -10.68
CA VAL A 561 4.46 18.22 -11.65
C VAL A 561 4.42 17.01 -12.56
N ILE A 562 4.64 17.21 -13.86
CA ILE A 562 5.13 16.19 -14.78
C ILE A 562 6.58 16.53 -15.09
N GLU A 563 7.51 15.69 -14.68
CA GLU A 563 8.94 15.89 -14.92
C GLU A 563 9.45 14.85 -15.91
N VAL A 564 10.15 15.27 -16.96
CA VAL A 564 10.80 14.38 -17.94
C VAL A 564 12.27 14.74 -18.02
N ARG A 565 13.12 13.91 -17.42
CA ARG A 565 14.56 14.17 -17.30
C ARG A 565 15.40 13.71 -18.49
N ARG A 566 14.95 12.65 -19.16
CA ARG A 566 15.58 12.05 -20.34
C ARG A 566 14.58 11.14 -21.04
N GLY A 567 14.84 10.79 -22.30
CA GLY A 567 13.99 9.92 -23.10
C GLY A 567 12.81 10.62 -23.74
N SER A 568 11.99 9.83 -24.44
CA SER A 568 10.75 10.28 -25.10
C SER A 568 9.61 9.41 -24.56
N HIS A 569 8.66 10.05 -23.88
CA HIS A 569 7.60 9.38 -23.11
C HIS A 569 6.22 9.83 -23.55
N GLU A 570 5.20 9.01 -23.28
CA GLU A 570 3.85 9.23 -23.75
C GLU A 570 2.83 9.04 -22.62
N ILE A 571 1.88 9.98 -22.51
CA ILE A 571 0.66 9.85 -21.72
C ILE A 571 -0.51 9.83 -22.71
N ALA A 572 -1.00 8.62 -23.00
CA ALA A 572 -2.09 8.35 -23.94
C ALA A 572 -3.47 8.24 -23.28
N VAL A 573 -3.52 8.21 -21.95
CA VAL A 573 -4.76 8.33 -21.19
C VAL A 573 -5.18 9.80 -21.04
N PRO A 574 -6.48 10.10 -20.87
CA PRO A 574 -6.91 11.45 -20.55
C PRO A 574 -6.27 12.00 -19.26
N VAL A 575 -5.97 13.30 -19.27
CA VAL A 575 -5.36 14.07 -18.19
C VAL A 575 -6.30 15.19 -17.74
N TRP A 576 -6.66 15.20 -16.46
CA TRP A 576 -7.51 16.23 -15.85
C TRP A 576 -6.78 16.95 -14.72
N LEU A 577 -7.01 18.25 -14.57
CA LEU A 577 -6.35 19.05 -13.54
C LEU A 577 -7.32 19.45 -12.41
N ASN A 578 -7.05 18.98 -11.19
CA ASN A 578 -7.66 19.52 -9.97
C ASN A 578 -6.77 20.61 -9.32
N ASN A 579 -5.48 20.59 -9.64
CA ASN A 579 -4.47 21.55 -9.18
C ASN A 579 -3.71 22.18 -10.36
N HIS A 580 -2.94 23.24 -10.07
CA HIS A 580 -2.00 23.79 -11.04
C HIS A 580 -0.89 22.76 -11.32
N ILE A 581 -0.39 22.71 -12.55
CA ILE A 581 0.64 21.76 -12.95
C ILE A 581 1.78 22.45 -13.68
N ASP A 582 3.00 21.98 -13.41
CA ASP A 582 4.20 22.34 -14.15
C ASP A 582 4.65 21.09 -14.93
N ILE A 583 4.77 21.22 -16.25
CA ILE A 583 5.41 20.24 -17.12
C ILE A 583 6.84 20.70 -17.36
N ILE A 584 7.80 19.97 -16.82
CA ILE A 584 9.23 20.27 -16.89
C ILE A 584 9.89 19.22 -17.77
N VAL A 585 10.41 19.61 -18.93
CA VAL A 585 11.07 18.70 -19.87
C VAL A 585 12.52 19.16 -20.08
N GLU A 586 13.46 18.29 -19.71
CA GLU A 586 14.89 18.57 -19.84
C GLU A 586 15.37 18.55 -21.30
N ASN A 587 16.53 19.15 -21.55
CA ASN A 587 17.11 19.23 -22.89
C ASN A 587 17.27 17.85 -23.55
N GLY A 588 16.78 17.72 -24.77
CA GLY A 588 16.82 16.47 -25.55
C GLY A 588 15.79 15.43 -25.12
N ALA A 589 14.96 15.71 -24.11
CA ALA A 589 13.83 14.88 -23.72
C ALA A 589 12.52 15.35 -24.39
N GLU A 590 11.56 14.44 -24.45
CA GLU A 590 10.25 14.69 -25.04
C GLU A 590 9.11 14.11 -24.20
N LEU A 591 7.99 14.84 -24.15
CA LEU A 591 6.71 14.37 -23.63
C LEU A 591 5.64 14.46 -24.71
N HIS A 592 4.97 13.34 -24.97
CA HIS A 592 3.84 13.24 -25.90
C HIS A 592 2.54 13.08 -25.11
N LEU A 593 1.63 14.05 -25.20
CA LEU A 593 0.29 13.99 -24.63
C LEU A 593 -0.69 13.61 -25.75
N THR A 594 -0.91 12.31 -25.90
CA THR A 594 -1.75 11.70 -26.94
C THR A 594 -3.16 11.36 -26.44
N GLY A 595 -3.43 11.55 -25.15
CA GLY A 595 -4.77 11.60 -24.58
C GLY A 595 -5.30 13.03 -24.46
N GLU A 596 -6.61 13.17 -24.20
CA GLU A 596 -7.24 14.47 -23.92
C GLU A 596 -6.60 15.15 -22.71
N VAL A 597 -6.34 16.45 -22.79
CA VAL A 597 -5.90 17.31 -21.69
C VAL A 597 -6.99 18.33 -21.39
N ASP A 598 -7.54 18.33 -20.17
CA ASP A 598 -8.47 19.35 -19.69
C ASP A 598 -7.88 20.09 -18.48
N LEU A 599 -7.65 21.40 -18.66
CA LEU A 599 -7.11 22.24 -17.60
C LEU A 599 -8.12 22.53 -16.50
N ASN A 600 -9.43 22.42 -16.73
CA ASN A 600 -10.48 22.62 -15.72
C ASN A 600 -10.25 23.87 -14.85
N TYR A 601 -10.13 25.04 -15.49
CA TYR A 601 -9.85 26.34 -14.86
C TYR A 601 -8.46 26.48 -14.20
N LYS A 602 -7.60 25.45 -14.26
CA LYS A 602 -6.26 25.44 -13.66
C LYS A 602 -5.20 26.01 -14.62
N LYS A 603 -3.99 26.07 -14.08
CA LYS A 603 -2.79 26.50 -14.80
C LYS A 603 -2.01 25.27 -15.23
N LEU A 604 -1.56 25.25 -16.47
CA LEU A 604 -0.52 24.35 -16.97
C LEU A 604 0.65 25.21 -17.41
N ALA A 605 1.78 25.09 -16.72
CA ALA A 605 3.03 25.71 -17.12
C ALA A 605 3.89 24.72 -17.89
N VAL A 606 4.48 25.14 -19.01
CA VAL A 606 5.48 24.36 -19.75
C VAL A 606 6.84 25.01 -19.57
N LYS A 607 7.80 24.22 -19.06
CA LYS A 607 9.13 24.66 -18.63
C LYS A 607 10.24 23.73 -19.08
N GLY A 608 11.47 24.24 -19.11
CA GLY A 608 12.68 23.47 -19.42
C GLY A 608 13.23 23.75 -20.82
N GLU A 609 14.01 22.84 -21.39
CA GLU A 609 14.63 23.02 -22.72
C GLU A 609 14.22 21.91 -23.72
N GLY A 610 13.39 20.97 -23.28
CA GLY A 610 12.87 19.88 -24.10
C GLY A 610 11.60 20.25 -24.87
N THR A 611 10.91 19.22 -25.36
CA THR A 611 9.70 19.39 -26.18
C THR A 611 8.48 18.69 -25.57
N VAL A 612 7.36 19.41 -25.52
CA VAL A 612 6.04 18.87 -25.18
C VAL A 612 5.18 18.89 -26.44
N TYR A 613 4.60 17.75 -26.79
CA TYR A 613 3.66 17.60 -27.88
C TYR A 613 2.25 17.41 -27.33
N ILE A 614 1.31 18.21 -27.84
CA ILE A 614 -0.13 17.98 -27.69
C ILE A 614 -0.59 17.32 -28.98
N GLU A 615 -1.20 16.14 -28.89
CA GLU A 615 -1.53 15.33 -30.07
C GLU A 615 -3.00 14.92 -30.17
N ASP A 616 -3.80 15.18 -29.13
CA ASP A 616 -5.26 14.99 -29.13
C ASP A 616 -5.95 16.28 -28.65
N THR A 617 -6.96 16.15 -27.80
CA THR A 617 -7.86 17.22 -27.45
C THR A 617 -7.24 18.07 -26.34
N PHE A 618 -7.18 19.38 -26.51
CA PHE A 618 -6.70 20.31 -25.49
C PHE A 618 -7.76 21.33 -25.12
N LYS A 619 -8.33 21.19 -23.93
CA LYS A 619 -9.37 22.06 -23.39
C LYS A 619 -8.79 22.96 -22.32
N MET A 620 -8.81 24.27 -22.57
CA MET A 620 -8.41 25.22 -21.53
C MET A 620 -9.45 25.35 -20.43
N SER A 621 -10.74 25.22 -20.75
CA SER A 621 -11.82 25.40 -19.77
C SER A 621 -11.65 26.70 -18.95
N SER A 622 -11.35 27.82 -19.63
CA SER A 622 -11.00 29.13 -19.03
C SER A 622 -9.75 29.17 -18.13
N GLY A 623 -8.92 28.12 -18.15
CA GLY A 623 -7.64 28.01 -17.44
C GLY A 623 -6.52 28.89 -18.04
N THR A 624 -5.29 28.67 -17.56
CA THR A 624 -4.10 29.42 -17.99
C THR A 624 -3.05 28.48 -18.56
N LEU A 625 -2.54 28.79 -19.76
CA LEU A 625 -1.35 28.17 -20.32
C LEU A 625 -0.17 29.11 -20.04
N GLU A 626 0.76 28.70 -19.18
CA GLU A 626 1.99 29.42 -18.88
C GLU A 626 3.16 28.82 -19.68
N LEU A 627 3.97 29.64 -20.34
CA LEU A 627 5.11 29.20 -21.14
C LEU A 627 6.36 29.96 -20.69
N ASP A 628 7.48 29.26 -20.51
CA ASP A 628 8.74 29.89 -20.13
C ASP A 628 9.58 30.38 -21.31
N GLY A 629 9.22 30.00 -22.54
CA GLY A 629 9.90 30.34 -23.78
C GLY A 629 11.25 29.65 -24.00
N SER A 630 11.68 28.80 -23.06
CA SER A 630 12.82 27.90 -23.24
C SER A 630 12.34 26.53 -23.72
N ALA A 631 11.20 26.06 -23.19
CA ALA A 631 10.60 24.80 -23.60
C ALA A 631 9.77 24.98 -24.86
N LYS A 632 9.79 23.94 -25.70
CA LYS A 632 8.97 23.91 -26.91
C LYS A 632 7.63 23.25 -26.61
N LEU A 633 6.54 23.96 -26.85
CA LEU A 633 5.19 23.39 -26.88
C LEU A 633 4.70 23.29 -28.32
N SER A 634 4.37 22.09 -28.80
CA SER A 634 3.93 21.84 -30.17
C SER A 634 2.52 21.27 -30.20
N PHE A 635 1.60 21.95 -30.90
CA PHE A 635 0.29 21.40 -31.25
C PHE A 635 0.39 20.69 -32.59
N THR A 636 0.23 19.37 -32.62
CA THR A 636 0.38 18.62 -33.86
C THR A 636 -0.88 18.67 -34.73
N GLN A 637 -0.80 18.16 -35.96
CA GLN A 637 -1.94 18.14 -36.89
C GLN A 637 -3.15 17.34 -36.41
N THR A 638 -2.97 16.46 -35.44
CA THR A 638 -4.04 15.65 -34.84
C THR A 638 -4.72 16.37 -33.67
N SER A 639 -4.13 17.47 -33.18
CA SER A 639 -4.68 18.25 -32.07
C SER A 639 -6.07 18.81 -32.38
N GLN A 640 -6.96 18.72 -31.39
CA GLN A 640 -8.23 19.45 -31.38
C GLN A 640 -8.26 20.38 -30.18
N THR A 641 -8.00 21.65 -30.41
CA THR A 641 -7.88 22.63 -29.33
C THR A 641 -9.21 23.33 -29.05
N PHE A 642 -9.41 23.77 -27.81
CA PHE A 642 -10.54 24.59 -27.37
C PHE A 642 -9.99 25.74 -26.52
N ILE A 643 -9.46 26.75 -27.22
CA ILE A 643 -8.78 27.89 -26.62
C ILE A 643 -9.82 28.88 -26.08
N THR A 644 -10.01 28.86 -24.77
CA THR A 644 -10.99 29.69 -24.02
C THR A 644 -10.36 30.49 -22.88
N GLY A 645 -9.07 30.28 -22.63
CA GLY A 645 -8.36 30.78 -21.46
C GLY A 645 -7.26 31.78 -21.78
N ARG A 646 -6.31 31.91 -20.86
CA ARG A 646 -5.24 32.91 -20.89
C ARG A 646 -3.91 32.29 -21.31
N LEU A 647 -3.15 33.02 -22.11
CA LEU A 647 -1.74 32.73 -22.32
C LEU A 647 -0.91 33.60 -21.38
N TYR A 648 0.02 33.02 -20.65
CA TYR A 648 0.99 33.74 -19.82
C TYR A 648 2.41 33.40 -20.26
N PHE A 649 3.17 34.41 -20.69
CA PHE A 649 4.60 34.25 -20.93
C PHE A 649 5.38 34.63 -19.67
N ASN A 650 6.10 33.65 -19.09
CA ASN A 650 6.90 33.81 -17.88
C ASN A 650 8.36 33.41 -18.19
N PRO A 651 9.15 34.31 -18.82
CA PRO A 651 10.43 33.97 -19.40
C PRO A 651 11.37 33.30 -18.39
N HIS A 652 11.95 32.16 -18.80
CA HIS A 652 12.99 31.49 -18.01
C HIS A 652 14.16 32.44 -17.73
N GLU A 653 14.82 32.29 -16.57
CA GLU A 653 15.88 33.20 -16.12
C GLU A 653 17.10 33.26 -17.05
N SER A 654 17.28 32.24 -17.90
CA SER A 654 18.33 32.20 -18.91
C SER A 654 18.04 33.06 -20.15
N LEU A 655 16.79 33.52 -20.32
CA LEU A 655 16.37 34.33 -21.46
C LEU A 655 16.64 35.81 -21.20
N SER A 656 17.34 36.44 -22.14
CA SER A 656 17.61 37.89 -22.09
C SER A 656 16.48 38.64 -22.78
N LEU A 657 15.82 39.59 -22.09
CA LEU A 657 14.74 40.44 -22.61
C LEU A 657 15.31 41.71 -23.27
N GLU A 658 15.86 41.54 -24.48
CA GLU A 658 16.56 42.62 -25.21
C GLU A 658 15.75 43.12 -26.43
N PRO A 659 16.03 44.34 -26.94
CA PRO A 659 15.36 44.87 -28.11
C PRO A 659 15.54 43.95 -29.34
N ASN A 660 14.44 43.67 -30.05
CA ASN A 660 14.34 42.74 -31.19
C ASN A 660 14.59 41.27 -30.85
N ALA A 661 14.59 40.89 -29.57
CA ALA A 661 14.55 39.48 -29.20
C ALA A 661 13.20 38.87 -29.62
N SER A 662 13.24 37.63 -30.10
CA SER A 662 12.11 36.88 -30.63
C SER A 662 12.06 35.54 -29.91
N TYR A 663 10.91 35.21 -29.32
CA TYR A 663 10.70 34.00 -28.55
C TYR A 663 9.65 33.15 -29.23
N GLU A 664 10.01 31.90 -29.54
CA GLU A 664 9.09 30.91 -30.06
C GLU A 664 8.36 30.26 -28.88
N LEU A 665 7.12 30.67 -28.68
CA LEU A 665 6.32 30.22 -27.54
C LEU A 665 5.59 28.91 -27.87
N MET A 666 5.08 28.77 -29.09
CA MET A 666 4.31 27.60 -29.51
C MET A 666 4.61 27.23 -30.96
N GLU A 667 4.67 25.94 -31.25
CA GLU A 667 4.66 25.40 -32.60
C GLU A 667 3.25 24.90 -32.95
N GLY A 668 2.93 24.86 -34.25
CA GLY A 668 1.65 24.30 -34.71
C GLY A 668 0.44 25.20 -34.49
N VAL A 669 0.63 26.52 -34.40
CA VAL A 669 -0.46 27.50 -34.14
C VAL A 669 -1.62 27.48 -35.15
N ASN A 670 -1.40 26.91 -36.35
CA ASN A 670 -2.45 26.67 -37.34
C ASN A 670 -3.48 25.61 -36.89
N HIS A 671 -3.20 24.90 -35.79
CA HIS A 671 -4.08 23.90 -35.18
C HIS A 671 -4.83 24.46 -33.94
N LEU A 672 -4.66 25.76 -33.63
CA LEU A 672 -5.45 26.45 -32.61
C LEU A 672 -6.88 26.72 -33.12
N SER A 673 -7.87 26.50 -32.26
CA SER A 673 -9.29 26.73 -32.58
C SER A 673 -9.67 28.20 -32.63
N SER A 674 -8.93 29.03 -31.89
CA SER A 674 -9.21 30.43 -31.63
C SER A 674 -7.99 31.09 -30.99
N GLU A 675 -8.03 32.42 -30.93
CA GLU A 675 -7.08 33.22 -30.16
C GLU A 675 -7.31 33.06 -28.64
N PHE A 676 -6.28 33.33 -27.84
CA PHE A 676 -6.42 33.35 -26.38
C PHE A 676 -7.34 34.50 -25.95
N TYR A 677 -8.09 34.29 -24.87
CA TYR A 677 -8.95 35.35 -24.30
C TYR A 677 -8.12 36.55 -23.82
N LEU A 678 -6.94 36.27 -23.27
CA LEU A 678 -6.00 37.28 -22.80
C LEU A 678 -4.57 36.76 -22.93
N GLU A 679 -3.70 37.60 -23.48
CA GLU A 679 -2.26 37.42 -23.52
C GLU A 679 -1.62 38.24 -22.40
N ILE A 680 -0.85 37.57 -21.53
CA ILE A 680 -0.17 38.18 -20.40
C ILE A 680 1.33 38.09 -20.68
N MET A 681 1.96 39.24 -20.86
CA MET A 681 3.38 39.36 -21.14
C MET A 681 4.11 40.04 -19.97
N PRO A 682 5.38 39.70 -19.70
CA PRO A 682 6.13 40.27 -18.58
C PRO A 682 6.47 41.75 -18.83
N VAL A 683 6.71 42.51 -17.75
CA VAL A 683 7.12 43.92 -17.87
C VAL A 683 8.46 44.02 -18.59
N LEU A 684 8.53 44.93 -19.54
CA LEU A 684 9.77 45.30 -20.21
C LEU A 684 10.33 46.62 -19.65
N PRO A 685 11.66 46.83 -19.74
CA PRO A 685 12.28 48.12 -19.52
C PRO A 685 11.61 49.27 -20.29
N GLU A 686 11.76 50.49 -19.80
CA GLU A 686 11.19 51.69 -20.44
C GLU A 686 11.66 51.83 -21.90
N GLY A 687 10.71 52.09 -22.81
CA GLY A 687 10.97 52.22 -24.24
C GLY A 687 10.88 50.91 -25.03
N LEU A 688 10.54 49.79 -24.38
CA LEU A 688 10.30 48.51 -25.04
C LEU A 688 8.83 48.08 -24.91
N SER A 689 8.31 47.40 -25.92
CA SER A 689 6.96 46.81 -25.93
C SER A 689 6.97 45.41 -26.52
N TRP A 690 5.98 44.59 -26.16
CA TRP A 690 5.74 43.30 -26.82
C TRP A 690 5.01 43.49 -28.15
N ASP A 691 5.46 42.79 -29.18
CA ASP A 691 4.76 42.56 -30.44
C ASP A 691 4.34 41.08 -30.51
N SER A 692 3.04 40.82 -30.32
CA SER A 692 2.44 39.49 -30.43
C SER A 692 1.71 39.26 -31.76
N SER A 693 1.88 40.14 -32.75
CA SER A 693 1.19 40.02 -34.05
C SER A 693 1.50 38.71 -34.79
N MET A 694 2.64 38.11 -34.48
CA MET A 694 3.10 36.85 -35.07
C MET A 694 2.67 35.62 -34.26
N LEU A 695 2.11 35.79 -33.05
CA LEU A 695 1.78 34.70 -32.13
C LEU A 695 0.88 33.64 -32.77
N TYR A 696 -0.16 34.05 -33.50
CA TYR A 696 -1.10 33.11 -34.13
C TYR A 696 -0.73 32.68 -35.55
N SER A 697 0.34 33.24 -36.13
CA SER A 697 0.78 32.89 -37.49
C SER A 697 2.03 32.00 -37.50
N ASN A 698 2.93 32.19 -36.53
CA ASN A 698 4.14 31.40 -36.39
C ASN A 698 4.55 31.13 -34.93
N GLY A 699 3.69 31.47 -33.95
CA GLY A 699 3.96 31.15 -32.55
C GLY A 699 4.93 32.06 -31.81
N LYS A 700 5.30 33.21 -32.40
CA LYS A 700 6.34 34.08 -31.86
C LYS A 700 5.81 35.34 -31.21
N ALA A 701 6.47 35.74 -30.13
CA ALA A 701 6.37 37.06 -29.53
C ALA A 701 7.74 37.76 -29.60
N GLU A 702 7.74 39.03 -29.98
CA GLU A 702 8.97 39.81 -30.17
C GLU A 702 8.98 41.05 -29.28
N ILE A 703 10.17 41.51 -28.90
CA ILE A 703 10.35 42.78 -28.20
C ILE A 703 10.65 43.87 -29.22
N SER A 704 9.77 44.87 -29.33
CA SER A 704 9.95 46.03 -30.20
C SER A 704 10.52 47.22 -29.42
N PRO A 705 11.46 48.01 -30.01
CA PRO A 705 11.95 49.26 -29.44
C PRO A 705 10.98 50.45 -29.54
N ASP A 706 9.74 50.24 -30.00
CA ASP A 706 8.79 51.31 -30.34
C ASP A 706 7.59 51.36 -29.36
N ASN A 707 7.27 52.55 -28.84
CA ASN A 707 6.19 52.80 -27.88
C ASN A 707 4.77 52.74 -28.51
N SER A 708 4.63 52.22 -29.72
CA SER A 708 3.38 52.24 -30.49
C SER A 708 2.42 51.09 -30.13
N TYR A 709 2.91 50.05 -29.44
CA TYR A 709 2.08 48.98 -28.90
C TYR A 709 1.83 49.18 -27.42
N LEU A 710 0.56 49.23 -27.04
CA LEU A 710 0.14 49.40 -25.65
C LEU A 710 0.71 48.25 -24.81
N ASN A 711 1.53 48.64 -23.85
CA ASN A 711 1.97 47.80 -22.74
C ASN A 711 0.70 47.40 -21.96
N PHE A 712 0.07 46.27 -22.28
CA PHE A 712 -0.98 45.68 -21.44
C PHE A 712 -0.36 45.10 -20.18
N SER A 713 0.33 45.94 -19.40
CA SER A 713 0.81 45.61 -18.06
C SER A 713 -0.31 45.90 -17.06
N HIS A 714 -1.40 45.14 -17.14
CA HIS A 714 -2.29 44.98 -15.99
C HIS A 714 -1.74 43.89 -15.05
N ILE A 715 -0.49 44.09 -14.61
CA ILE A 715 0.04 43.44 -13.41
C ILE A 715 -0.79 43.82 -12.18
N ALA A 716 -1.53 44.93 -12.24
CA ALA A 716 -2.55 45.26 -11.25
C ALA A 716 -3.64 44.17 -11.13
N TYR A 717 -4.09 43.52 -12.21
CA TYR A 717 -5.18 42.54 -12.14
C TYR A 717 -4.76 41.22 -11.47
N TRP A 718 -3.50 40.79 -11.66
CA TRP A 718 -2.98 39.57 -11.05
C TRP A 718 -2.62 39.74 -9.57
N TRP A 719 -2.05 40.88 -9.20
CA TRP A 719 -1.78 41.20 -7.79
C TRP A 719 -3.07 41.37 -6.97
N LEU A 720 -4.17 41.77 -7.62
CA LEU A 720 -5.48 41.95 -6.97
C LEU A 720 -6.23 40.63 -6.71
N ALA A 721 -6.06 39.60 -7.54
CA ALA A 721 -6.81 38.35 -7.39
C ALA A 721 -6.17 37.35 -6.41
N GLU A 722 -4.84 37.26 -6.36
CA GLU A 722 -4.14 36.32 -5.44
C GLU A 722 -3.98 36.88 -4.02
N ASP A 723 -3.94 38.21 -3.83
CA ASP A 723 -3.61 38.83 -2.53
C ASP A 723 -4.82 39.54 -1.84
N CYS A 724 -5.98 39.66 -2.51
CA CYS A 724 -7.20 40.25 -1.95
C CYS A 724 -7.73 39.57 -0.66
N PRO A 725 -7.58 38.25 -0.43
CA PRO A 725 -7.98 37.65 0.85
C PRO A 725 -7.23 38.20 2.08
N ASN A 726 -6.07 38.84 1.87
CA ASN A 726 -5.17 39.30 2.93
C ASN A 726 -5.27 40.82 3.21
N LYS A 727 -6.12 41.58 2.49
CA LYS A 727 -6.24 43.04 2.64
C LYS A 727 -7.54 43.49 3.30
N GLN A 728 -7.43 44.55 4.11
CA GLN A 728 -8.52 45.11 4.88
C GLN A 728 -9.53 45.83 3.97
N GLY A 729 -10.71 45.25 3.75
CA GLY A 729 -11.80 45.83 2.94
C GLY A 729 -12.36 44.92 1.85
N CYS A 730 -11.66 43.84 1.47
CA CYS A 730 -12.17 42.80 0.58
C CYS A 730 -13.13 41.85 1.35
N SER A 731 -14.28 41.48 0.76
CA SER A 731 -15.14 40.40 1.29
C SER A 731 -15.35 39.29 0.25
N TYR A 732 -15.44 38.04 0.71
CA TYR A 732 -15.71 36.89 -0.17
C TYR A 732 -17.04 36.99 -0.95
N ALA A 733 -17.94 37.92 -0.58
CA ALA A 733 -19.20 38.15 -1.26
C ALA A 733 -19.05 38.97 -2.56
N ASP A 734 -17.88 39.57 -2.81
CA ASP A 734 -17.58 40.33 -4.03
C ASP A 734 -17.14 39.40 -5.19
N PHE A 735 -16.95 38.11 -4.89
CA PHE A 735 -16.71 37.05 -5.86
C PHE A 735 -18.02 36.33 -6.17
N SER A 736 -18.36 36.17 -7.46
CA SER A 736 -19.49 35.32 -7.82
C SER A 736 -19.20 33.85 -7.43
N ARG A 737 -20.26 33.05 -7.27
CA ARG A 737 -20.19 31.63 -6.86
C ARG A 737 -19.33 30.74 -7.78
N ASP A 738 -18.94 31.28 -8.94
CA ASP A 738 -18.13 30.67 -9.99
C ASP A 738 -16.74 31.33 -10.15
N GLY A 739 -16.31 32.17 -9.20
CA GLY A 739 -14.96 32.78 -9.19
C GLY A 739 -14.71 33.92 -10.18
N PHE A 740 -15.73 34.35 -10.93
CA PHE A 740 -15.63 35.53 -11.79
C PHE A 740 -15.84 36.81 -10.99
N VAL A 741 -15.04 37.83 -11.28
CA VAL A 741 -15.21 39.20 -10.79
C VAL A 741 -15.92 40.04 -11.86
N ASN A 742 -16.86 40.88 -11.44
CA ASN A 742 -17.50 41.88 -12.31
C ASN A 742 -16.47 42.95 -12.69
N THR A 743 -16.17 43.08 -13.99
CA THR A 743 -15.05 43.90 -14.49
C THR A 743 -15.23 45.40 -14.28
N ASP A 744 -16.47 45.88 -14.14
CA ASP A 744 -16.76 47.32 -14.01
C ASP A 744 -16.56 47.82 -12.57
N ASP A 745 -16.85 47.00 -11.56
CA ASP A 745 -16.71 47.37 -10.13
C ASP A 745 -15.24 47.32 -9.65
N LEU A 746 -14.40 46.51 -10.30
CA LEU A 746 -12.97 46.38 -9.98
C LEU A 746 -12.13 47.56 -10.46
N ILE A 747 -12.56 48.25 -11.52
CA ILE A 747 -11.87 49.43 -12.04
C ILE A 747 -12.00 50.59 -11.04
N GLU A 748 -13.19 50.83 -10.48
CA GLU A 748 -13.39 51.84 -9.42
C GLU A 748 -12.60 51.51 -8.14
N LEU A 749 -12.50 50.23 -7.77
CA LEU A 749 -11.76 49.79 -6.58
C LEU A 749 -10.24 49.90 -6.75
N ALA A 750 -9.72 49.52 -7.92
CA ALA A 750 -8.30 49.63 -8.25
C ALA A 750 -7.85 51.10 -8.35
N GLU A 751 -8.69 51.99 -8.88
CA GLU A 751 -8.45 53.45 -8.90
C GLU A 751 -8.36 54.04 -7.49
N SER A 752 -9.15 53.52 -6.53
CA SER A 752 -9.11 53.98 -5.13
C SER A 752 -7.88 53.55 -4.31
N TRP A 753 -7.16 52.51 -4.76
CA TRP A 753 -5.94 52.00 -4.10
C TRP A 753 -4.65 52.56 -4.71
N LEU A 754 -4.77 53.25 -5.84
CA LEU A 754 -3.69 53.94 -6.53
C LEU A 754 -3.59 55.43 -6.14
N GLU A 755 -4.59 55.99 -5.46
CA GLU A 755 -4.51 57.27 -4.71
C GLU A 755 -3.93 57.07 -3.30
#